data_AF-A0A9D0CWZ1-F1
#
_entry.id   AF-A0A9D0CWZ1-F1
#
_cell.length_a   1.000
_cell.length_b   1.000
_cell.length_c   1.000
_cell.angle_alpha   90.00
_cell.angle_beta   90.00
_cell.angle_gamma   90.00
#
_symmetry.space_group_name_H-M   'P 1'
#
loop_
_entity.id
_entity.type
_entity.pdbx_description
1 polymer ?
#
loop_
_entity_poly.entity_id
_entity_poly.type
_entity_poly.pdbx_seq_one_letter_code
_entity_poly.pdbx_strand_id
1 'polypeptide(L)'
;MSDLKTGPARESINLDELRKLQGRQTVITDDRRRRPLWFDGRFLDAQALNAEQNYFLARQSDFGRVAGAGVVEGLGVTIHPDKSRTVYIEAGHGLTPAGTQVVLPNRISVDLAAVAETQQLDASFGISSIPKQSPHNRTGIYIVALRSVEYSGNKIASYPTHVDARRVTQDGSVIEATAVTLIPYPDAGAGTELDQRRQYIAEEIFVGGSRKGQPEDVLPLAMLALDHGVIKWLDLFMVRREIGHRERDLWGLGLSPRPLRAAHLQQYGAHLEDIESRLGSQARFSAGDYFTVLPPAGPMPLGGINGDDFSHTFFPAEMDVELSIVPEDELPALIEESMVLPSLDLSLTGEAQEATSVMVVMPVPRHQLRALNQKLASLSRVLPAARPGMIAKRKPIAALTQLMARRTLAFDLPQVVTADSTWREELGKQPRLWYLRRRNLHYKAEVTSVMVEMTASESEEETQLFERIGALNLRTRFNALLNRSTRLGSAELTSFMASPLLREGSAATTKAVVAELEKADRLDRLEVLKVAERFSEPSFGEGIARIENIADGTAASSRVMDNVAKSGLLPELDRIGRQLPEKELEALTEELASVGSANSAEAVEKVKTLIAEKAAGDTRASPRGPVVSRPLGTVTPVLGSGAFGRIRGPGR
;
A
#
# COMPACT_ATOMS: atom_id res chain seq x y z
N MET A 1 38.44 -12.40 -28.27
CA MET A 1 38.24 -13.86 -28.40
C MET A 1 39.25 -14.53 -27.49
N SER A 2 38.80 -15.13 -26.39
CA SER A 2 39.66 -15.95 -25.54
C SER A 2 40.14 -17.17 -26.33
N ASP A 3 41.44 -17.43 -26.31
CA ASP A 3 42.03 -18.62 -26.91
C ASP A 3 41.44 -19.86 -26.21
N LEU A 4 40.53 -20.56 -26.90
CA LEU A 4 39.84 -21.75 -26.38
C LEU A 4 40.78 -22.95 -26.18
N LYS A 5 42.05 -22.85 -26.59
CA LYS A 5 43.05 -23.93 -26.47
C LYS A 5 43.84 -23.86 -25.16
N THR A 6 43.86 -22.72 -24.49
CA THR A 6 44.54 -22.56 -23.20
C THR A 6 43.49 -22.34 -22.12
N GLY A 7 43.36 -23.32 -21.20
CA GLY A 7 42.54 -23.14 -20.00
C GLY A 7 42.99 -21.90 -19.21
N PRO A 8 42.19 -21.40 -18.26
CA PRO A 8 42.54 -20.20 -17.49
C PRO A 8 43.94 -20.35 -16.90
N ALA A 9 44.82 -19.37 -17.17
CA ALA A 9 46.21 -19.38 -16.76
C ALA A 9 46.32 -19.43 -15.22
N ARG A 10 46.40 -20.63 -14.67
CA ARG A 10 46.65 -20.87 -13.25
C ARG A 10 48.15 -20.83 -13.01
N GLU A 11 48.56 -20.18 -11.93
CA GLU A 11 49.95 -20.16 -11.49
C GLU A 11 50.39 -21.57 -11.06
N SER A 12 51.52 -22.04 -11.58
CA SER A 12 52.11 -23.33 -11.23
C SER A 12 53.02 -23.19 -10.01
N ILE A 13 52.73 -23.92 -8.93
CA ILE A 13 53.55 -23.95 -7.71
C ILE A 13 54.26 -25.30 -7.62
N ASN A 14 55.52 -25.30 -7.17
CA ASN A 14 56.30 -26.54 -7.00
C ASN A 14 55.91 -27.31 -5.74
N LEU A 15 56.19 -28.61 -5.70
CA LEU A 15 55.78 -29.50 -4.61
C LEU A 15 56.43 -29.15 -3.26
N ASP A 16 57.71 -28.74 -3.26
CA ASP A 16 58.41 -28.33 -2.04
C ASP A 16 57.87 -27.02 -1.45
N GLU A 17 57.40 -26.13 -2.33
CA GLU A 17 56.73 -24.90 -1.94
C GLU A 17 55.33 -25.19 -1.40
N LEU A 18 54.56 -26.08 -2.04
CA LEU A 18 53.27 -26.55 -1.54
C LEU A 18 53.40 -27.13 -0.11
N ARG A 19 54.42 -27.96 0.15
CA ARG A 19 54.65 -28.53 1.50
C ARG A 19 54.92 -27.46 2.55
N LYS A 20 55.70 -26.42 2.20
CA LYS A 20 55.97 -25.27 3.09
C LYS A 20 54.70 -24.47 3.37
N LEU A 21 53.86 -24.26 2.35
CA LEU A 21 52.60 -23.53 2.46
C LEU A 21 51.52 -24.33 3.22
N GLN A 22 51.45 -25.65 3.04
CA GLN A 22 50.58 -26.53 3.82
C GLN A 22 50.97 -26.56 5.29
N GLY A 23 52.27 -26.63 5.61
CA GLY A 23 52.77 -26.54 6.99
C GLY A 23 52.45 -25.22 7.69
N ARG A 24 52.21 -24.16 6.91
CA ARG A 24 51.74 -22.84 7.38
C ARG A 24 50.22 -22.66 7.29
N GLN A 25 49.47 -23.68 6.85
CA GLN A 25 48.03 -23.64 6.58
C GLN A 25 47.59 -22.54 5.60
N THR A 26 48.48 -22.08 4.72
CA THR A 26 48.18 -21.04 3.72
C THR A 26 47.62 -21.60 2.41
N VAL A 27 47.74 -22.90 2.18
CA VAL A 27 47.15 -23.60 1.03
C VAL A 27 46.24 -24.73 1.53
N ILE A 28 44.99 -24.71 1.06
CA ILE A 28 43.97 -25.72 1.35
C ILE A 28 43.76 -26.56 0.07
N THR A 29 43.87 -27.88 0.20
CA THR A 29 43.63 -28.82 -0.90
C THR A 29 42.21 -29.37 -0.82
N ASP A 30 41.50 -29.38 -1.94
CA ASP A 30 40.20 -30.03 -2.09
C ASP A 30 40.37 -31.30 -2.93
N ASP A 31 40.22 -32.46 -2.31
CA ASP A 31 40.38 -33.76 -2.95
C ASP A 31 39.33 -34.01 -4.06
N ARG A 32 38.16 -33.38 -3.97
CA ARG A 32 37.13 -33.44 -5.03
C ARG A 32 37.59 -32.72 -6.31
N ARG A 33 38.59 -31.85 -6.21
CA ARG A 33 39.12 -31.05 -7.32
C ARG A 33 40.42 -31.63 -7.89
N ARG A 34 40.73 -32.88 -7.57
CA ARG A 34 41.88 -33.59 -8.14
C ARG A 34 41.52 -34.16 -9.51
N ARG A 35 42.34 -33.87 -10.52
CA ARG A 35 42.25 -34.48 -11.84
C ARG A 35 43.58 -35.14 -12.25
N PRO A 36 43.55 -36.21 -13.06
CA PRO A 36 44.76 -36.71 -13.70
C PRO A 36 45.41 -35.65 -14.58
N LEU A 37 46.74 -35.63 -14.60
CA LEU A 37 47.50 -34.93 -15.63
C LEU A 37 47.78 -35.91 -16.77
N TRP A 38 47.25 -35.62 -17.97
CA TRP A 38 47.50 -36.40 -19.18
C TRP A 38 48.80 -35.92 -19.85
N PHE A 39 49.68 -36.88 -20.16
CA PHE A 39 50.94 -36.66 -20.86
C PHE A 39 51.28 -37.90 -21.69
N ASP A 40 52.07 -37.71 -22.74
CA ASP A 40 52.45 -38.79 -23.65
C ASP A 40 53.24 -39.87 -22.91
N GLY A 41 52.82 -41.13 -23.04
CA GLY A 41 53.42 -42.27 -22.35
C GLY A 41 52.74 -42.65 -21.02
N ARG A 42 51.72 -41.91 -20.56
CA ARG A 42 50.87 -42.34 -19.44
C ARG A 42 49.86 -43.39 -19.92
N PHE A 43 49.74 -44.50 -19.18
CA PHE A 43 48.72 -45.52 -19.43
C PHE A 43 47.32 -45.02 -19.09
N LEU A 44 46.33 -45.35 -19.93
CA LEU A 44 44.93 -45.02 -19.70
C LEU A 44 44.30 -46.08 -18.78
N ASP A 45 43.98 -45.70 -17.55
CA ASP A 45 43.34 -46.54 -16.55
C ASP A 45 41.94 -46.05 -16.17
N ALA A 46 41.06 -46.98 -15.79
CA ALA A 46 39.69 -46.66 -15.40
C ALA A 46 39.64 -45.75 -14.16
N GLN A 47 40.58 -45.90 -13.22
CA GLN A 47 40.63 -45.06 -12.02
C GLN A 47 40.95 -43.60 -12.36
N ALA A 48 41.87 -43.33 -13.30
CA ALA A 48 42.11 -41.96 -13.76
C ALA A 48 40.87 -41.36 -14.46
N LEU A 49 40.19 -42.11 -15.33
CA LEU A 49 38.98 -41.62 -15.99
C LEU A 49 37.86 -41.33 -14.99
N ASN A 50 37.66 -42.20 -13.99
CA ASN A 50 36.69 -41.96 -12.92
C ASN A 50 37.04 -40.73 -12.08
N ALA A 51 38.33 -40.52 -11.77
CA ALA A 51 38.78 -39.32 -11.07
C ALA A 51 38.54 -38.04 -11.89
N GLU A 52 38.73 -38.11 -13.22
CA GLU A 52 38.42 -37.00 -14.12
C GLU A 52 36.91 -36.72 -14.20
N GLN A 53 36.06 -37.74 -14.30
CA GLN A 53 34.59 -37.59 -14.27
C GLN A 53 34.13 -36.93 -12.97
N ASN A 54 34.62 -37.42 -11.82
CA ASN A 54 34.31 -36.83 -10.51
C ASN A 54 34.74 -35.36 -10.40
N TYR A 55 35.89 -34.99 -10.98
CA TYR A 55 36.34 -33.60 -11.05
C TYR A 55 35.35 -32.72 -11.82
N PHE A 56 34.84 -33.19 -12.96
CA PHE A 56 33.85 -32.46 -13.75
C PHE A 56 32.49 -32.38 -13.05
N LEU A 57 32.00 -33.47 -12.47
CA LEU A 57 30.75 -33.50 -11.70
C LEU A 57 30.82 -32.55 -10.50
N ALA A 58 31.91 -32.59 -9.72
CA ALA A 58 32.12 -31.69 -8.59
C ALA A 58 32.13 -30.22 -9.02
N ARG A 59 32.77 -29.92 -10.16
CA ARG A 59 32.82 -28.56 -10.70
C ARG A 59 31.47 -28.10 -11.26
N GLN A 60 30.71 -28.97 -11.90
CA GLN A 60 29.36 -28.67 -12.37
C GLN A 60 28.41 -28.43 -11.19
N SER A 61 28.48 -29.25 -10.14
CA SER A 61 27.76 -29.04 -8.88
C SER A 61 28.10 -27.68 -8.26
N ASP A 62 29.37 -27.28 -8.24
CA ASP A 62 29.76 -25.96 -7.75
C ASP A 62 29.13 -24.82 -8.58
N PHE A 63 29.09 -24.94 -9.91
CA PHE A 63 28.41 -23.97 -10.76
C PHE A 63 26.90 -23.95 -10.51
N GLY A 64 26.26 -25.11 -10.35
CA GLY A 64 24.85 -25.21 -9.98
C GLY A 64 24.55 -24.55 -8.63
N ARG A 65 25.41 -24.75 -7.63
CA ARG A 65 25.30 -24.10 -6.31
C ARG A 65 25.37 -22.58 -6.39
N VAL A 66 26.14 -22.04 -7.34
CA VAL A 66 26.24 -20.59 -7.60
C VAL A 66 25.00 -20.06 -8.33
N ALA A 67 24.49 -20.81 -9.32
CA ALA A 67 23.28 -20.43 -10.07
C ALA A 67 22.04 -20.31 -9.16
N GLY A 68 22.00 -21.13 -8.10
CA GLY A 68 20.89 -21.19 -7.16
C GLY A 68 20.17 -22.53 -7.24
N ALA A 69 19.24 -22.75 -6.32
CA ALA A 69 18.44 -23.96 -6.25
C ALA A 69 16.98 -23.63 -6.47
N GLY A 70 16.25 -24.53 -7.12
CA GLY A 70 14.84 -24.34 -7.45
C GLY A 70 14.45 -24.97 -8.78
N VAL A 71 13.17 -24.84 -9.11
CA VAL A 71 12.61 -25.24 -10.40
C VAL A 71 12.95 -24.16 -11.42
N VAL A 72 13.49 -24.58 -12.56
CA VAL A 72 13.78 -23.68 -13.70
C VAL A 72 12.55 -23.61 -14.59
N GLU A 73 11.98 -24.77 -14.94
CA GLU A 73 10.85 -24.86 -15.86
C GLU A 73 10.01 -26.11 -15.57
N GLY A 74 8.69 -25.99 -15.73
CA GLY A 74 7.75 -27.11 -15.64
C GLY A 74 7.61 -27.67 -14.23
N LEU A 75 7.66 -29.00 -14.10
CA LEU A 75 7.56 -29.74 -12.83
C LEU A 75 6.32 -29.37 -11.98
N GLY A 76 5.22 -29.00 -12.67
CA GLY A 76 3.90 -28.84 -12.06
C GLY A 76 3.42 -30.16 -11.48
N VAL A 77 2.81 -30.09 -10.30
CA VAL A 77 2.26 -31.25 -9.59
C VAL A 77 0.76 -31.07 -9.48
N THR A 78 -0.02 -32.02 -9.99
CA THR A 78 -1.50 -31.97 -9.93
C THR A 78 -2.09 -33.30 -9.47
N ILE A 79 -3.24 -33.25 -8.80
CA ILE A 79 -3.96 -34.44 -8.39
C ILE A 79 -4.62 -35.07 -9.62
N HIS A 80 -4.54 -36.39 -9.75
CA HIS A 80 -5.23 -37.10 -10.82
C HIS A 80 -6.76 -37.02 -10.60
N PRO A 81 -7.55 -36.58 -11.60
CA PRO A 81 -9.00 -36.40 -11.44
C PRO A 81 -9.73 -37.69 -11.05
N ASP A 82 -9.39 -38.82 -11.67
CA ASP A 82 -10.03 -40.12 -11.39
C ASP A 82 -9.43 -40.91 -10.21
N LYS A 83 -8.24 -40.55 -9.73
CA LYS A 83 -7.48 -41.33 -8.73
C LYS A 83 -6.96 -40.43 -7.61
N SER A 84 -7.65 -40.43 -6.48
CA SER A 84 -7.37 -39.58 -5.31
C SER A 84 -6.02 -39.84 -4.60
N ARG A 85 -5.28 -40.89 -5.02
CA ARG A 85 -3.96 -41.26 -4.50
C ARG A 85 -2.82 -41.05 -5.51
N THR A 86 -3.16 -40.71 -6.75
CA THR A 86 -2.19 -40.60 -7.83
C THR A 86 -1.95 -39.13 -8.14
N VAL A 87 -0.69 -38.80 -8.39
CA VAL A 87 -0.25 -37.44 -8.72
C VAL A 87 0.37 -37.44 -10.10
N TYR A 88 0.09 -36.40 -10.87
CA TYR A 88 0.77 -36.10 -12.13
C TYR A 88 1.90 -35.12 -11.89
N ILE A 89 3.09 -35.45 -12.41
CA ILE A 89 4.23 -34.54 -12.45
C ILE A 89 4.50 -34.22 -13.91
N GLU A 90 4.44 -32.95 -14.26
CA GLU A 90 4.72 -32.46 -15.61
C GLU A 90 6.21 -32.55 -15.94
N ALA A 91 6.51 -32.67 -17.24
CA ALA A 91 7.90 -32.60 -17.71
C ALA A 91 8.54 -31.26 -17.32
N GLY A 92 9.84 -31.27 -17.08
CA GLY A 92 10.56 -30.08 -16.66
C GLY A 92 11.92 -30.40 -16.04
N HIS A 93 12.56 -29.38 -15.51
CA HIS A 93 13.87 -29.52 -14.89
C HIS A 93 14.13 -28.47 -13.81
N GLY A 94 15.06 -28.77 -12.93
CA GLY A 94 15.48 -27.89 -11.85
C GLY A 94 16.85 -28.25 -11.28
N LEU A 95 17.31 -27.43 -10.33
CA LEU A 95 18.57 -27.59 -9.64
C LEU A 95 18.33 -27.83 -8.15
N THR A 96 18.95 -28.88 -7.62
CA THR A 96 18.96 -29.17 -6.18
C THR A 96 19.83 -28.17 -5.41
N PRO A 97 19.64 -27.99 -4.10
CA PRO A 97 20.56 -27.24 -3.24
C PRO A 97 22.01 -27.71 -3.31
N ALA A 98 22.24 -29.01 -3.57
CA ALA A 98 23.56 -29.59 -3.81
C ALA A 98 24.20 -29.17 -5.15
N GLY A 99 23.44 -28.54 -6.05
CA GLY A 99 23.88 -28.10 -7.37
C GLY A 99 23.75 -29.14 -8.47
N THR A 100 23.13 -30.28 -8.18
CA THR A 100 22.86 -31.33 -9.18
C THR A 100 21.59 -31.03 -9.95
N GLN A 101 21.62 -31.26 -11.27
CA GLN A 101 20.47 -31.08 -12.14
C GLN A 101 19.53 -32.28 -12.06
N VAL A 102 18.24 -32.01 -12.00
CA VAL A 102 17.18 -33.00 -12.05
C VAL A 102 16.34 -32.71 -13.28
N VAL A 103 16.16 -33.71 -14.14
CA VAL A 103 15.40 -33.61 -15.39
C VAL A 103 14.34 -34.68 -15.42
N LEU A 104 13.12 -34.28 -15.76
CA LEU A 104 12.00 -35.15 -16.05
C LEU A 104 11.56 -34.92 -17.50
N PRO A 105 11.93 -35.79 -18.45
CA PRO A 105 11.72 -35.53 -19.87
C PRO A 105 10.26 -35.65 -20.31
N ASN A 106 9.49 -36.51 -19.66
CA ASN A 106 8.09 -36.77 -19.98
C ASN A 106 7.24 -36.64 -18.73
N ARG A 107 5.97 -36.26 -18.89
CA ARG A 107 5.01 -36.31 -17.79
C ARG A 107 4.91 -37.74 -17.23
N ILE A 108 4.85 -37.86 -15.91
CA ILE A 108 4.71 -39.15 -15.22
C ILE A 108 3.49 -39.15 -14.31
N SER A 109 2.85 -40.32 -14.20
CA SER A 109 1.79 -40.57 -13.23
C SER A 109 2.37 -41.43 -12.12
N VAL A 110 2.30 -40.94 -10.88
CA VAL A 110 2.94 -41.58 -9.73
C VAL A 110 1.88 -41.92 -8.71
N ASP A 111 1.74 -43.22 -8.41
CA ASP A 111 0.96 -43.68 -7.28
C ASP A 111 1.78 -43.53 -5.99
N LEU A 112 1.30 -42.71 -5.06
CA LEU A 112 1.95 -42.45 -3.79
C LEU A 112 2.09 -43.71 -2.92
N ALA A 113 1.37 -44.80 -3.23
CA ALA A 113 1.59 -46.12 -2.66
C ALA A 113 2.96 -46.73 -2.95
N ALA A 114 3.37 -46.56 -4.20
CA ALA A 114 4.53 -47.22 -4.78
C ALA A 114 5.80 -46.39 -4.58
N VAL A 115 5.67 -45.14 -4.14
CA VAL A 115 6.81 -44.27 -3.87
C VAL A 115 7.52 -44.69 -2.58
N ALA A 116 8.82 -44.93 -2.72
CA ALA A 116 9.73 -45.22 -1.63
C ALA A 116 9.95 -43.97 -0.76
N GLU A 117 9.95 -44.16 0.56
CA GLU A 117 10.34 -43.11 1.51
C GLU A 117 11.86 -42.95 1.49
N THR A 118 12.35 -41.71 1.57
CA THR A 118 13.80 -41.45 1.67
C THR A 118 14.43 -42.21 2.85
N GLN A 119 13.70 -42.40 3.95
CA GLN A 119 14.15 -43.20 5.09
C GLN A 119 14.38 -44.69 4.74
N GLN A 120 13.63 -45.27 3.78
CA GLN A 120 13.83 -46.66 3.34
C GLN A 120 15.07 -46.80 2.45
N LEU A 121 15.35 -45.79 1.62
CA LEU A 121 16.60 -45.71 0.85
C LEU A 121 17.80 -45.51 1.78
N ASP A 122 17.74 -44.57 2.71
CA ASP A 122 18.83 -44.33 3.68
C ASP A 122 19.04 -45.51 4.63
N ALA A 123 17.98 -46.28 4.95
CA ALA A 123 18.07 -47.55 5.67
C ALA A 123 18.74 -48.65 4.84
N SER A 124 18.52 -48.68 3.51
CA SER A 124 19.28 -49.57 2.61
C SER A 124 20.77 -49.20 2.52
N PHE A 125 21.09 -47.92 2.77
CA PHE A 125 22.47 -47.42 2.95
C PHE A 125 22.97 -47.47 4.41
N GLY A 126 22.19 -48.02 5.35
CA GLY A 126 22.63 -48.36 6.71
C GLY A 126 22.65 -47.21 7.74
N ILE A 127 21.95 -46.08 7.51
CA ILE A 127 22.12 -44.87 8.33
C ILE A 127 20.96 -44.56 9.31
N SER A 128 19.79 -45.23 9.27
CA SER A 128 18.75 -45.00 10.30
C SER A 128 17.74 -46.15 10.52
N SER A 129 17.18 -46.18 11.74
CA SER A 129 16.22 -47.19 12.21
C SER A 129 14.78 -46.89 11.79
N ILE A 130 14.09 -47.92 11.30
CA ILE A 130 12.75 -47.94 10.71
C ILE A 130 11.63 -47.64 11.73
N PRO A 131 10.63 -46.80 11.37
CA PRO A 131 9.25 -47.01 11.80
C PRO A 131 8.40 -47.64 10.68
N LYS A 132 7.72 -48.75 11.03
CA LYS A 132 6.87 -49.60 10.17
C LYS A 132 5.47 -49.00 9.97
N GLN A 133 5.30 -48.01 9.10
CA GLN A 133 3.96 -47.76 8.56
C GLN A 133 3.81 -48.44 7.19
N SER A 134 2.72 -49.19 7.01
CA SER A 134 2.41 -49.77 5.69
C SER A 134 2.22 -48.62 4.69
N PRO A 135 2.84 -48.68 3.49
CA PRO A 135 2.70 -47.63 2.47
C PRO A 135 1.26 -47.26 2.12
N HIS A 136 0.31 -48.14 2.44
CA HIS A 136 -1.12 -48.04 2.18
C HIS A 136 -1.95 -47.31 3.24
N ASN A 137 -1.42 -47.12 4.45
CA ASN A 137 -2.13 -46.48 5.55
C ASN A 137 -1.39 -45.24 6.08
N ARG A 138 -0.71 -44.53 5.16
CA ARG A 138 0.10 -43.36 5.47
C ARG A 138 -0.80 -42.18 5.81
N THR A 139 -0.61 -41.62 7.00
CA THR A 139 -1.34 -40.43 7.45
C THR A 139 -0.32 -39.42 7.95
N GLY A 140 -0.39 -38.19 7.43
CA GLY A 140 0.57 -37.15 7.76
C GLY A 140 0.87 -36.24 6.58
N ILE A 141 1.85 -35.37 6.76
CA ILE A 141 2.24 -34.35 5.79
C ILE A 141 3.54 -34.79 5.15
N TYR A 142 3.58 -34.76 3.82
CA TYR A 142 4.70 -35.24 3.05
C TYR A 142 5.10 -34.21 2.00
N ILE A 143 6.39 -34.20 1.66
CA ILE A 143 6.94 -33.45 0.56
C ILE A 143 7.20 -34.43 -0.58
N VAL A 144 6.60 -34.15 -1.74
CA VAL A 144 6.95 -34.80 -3.01
C VAL A 144 8.16 -34.08 -3.56
N ALA A 145 9.21 -34.85 -3.82
CA ALA A 145 10.45 -34.29 -4.31
C ALA A 145 11.17 -35.21 -5.30
N LEU A 146 12.01 -34.60 -6.12
CA LEU A 146 12.83 -35.31 -7.10
C LEU A 146 14.28 -35.38 -6.64
N ARG A 147 14.92 -36.52 -6.86
CA ARG A 147 16.35 -36.71 -6.61
C ARG A 147 17.02 -37.28 -7.85
N SER A 148 18.25 -36.86 -8.09
CA SER A 148 19.13 -37.55 -9.03
C SER A 148 19.59 -38.87 -8.38
N VAL A 149 19.49 -39.95 -9.14
CA VAL A 149 20.01 -41.27 -8.77
C VAL A 149 20.80 -41.83 -9.94
N GLU A 150 21.84 -42.58 -9.62
CA GLU A 150 22.62 -43.32 -10.61
C GLU A 150 22.44 -44.81 -10.35
N TYR A 151 22.34 -45.58 -11.42
CA TYR A 151 22.41 -47.03 -11.32
C TYR A 151 23.29 -47.59 -12.44
N SER A 152 24.01 -48.65 -12.13
CA SER A 152 24.78 -49.39 -13.12
C SER A 152 23.86 -50.39 -13.85
N GLY A 153 24.03 -50.49 -15.16
CA GLY A 153 23.25 -51.35 -16.02
C GLY A 153 24.04 -51.80 -17.24
N ASN A 154 23.35 -52.42 -18.20
CA ASN A 154 23.92 -52.91 -19.46
C ASN A 154 25.11 -53.85 -19.25
N LYS A 155 24.82 -55.07 -18.80
CA LYS A 155 25.82 -56.10 -18.50
C LYS A 155 26.70 -56.41 -19.72
N ILE A 156 28.02 -56.28 -19.57
CA ILE A 156 29.05 -56.62 -20.55
C ILE A 156 30.02 -57.67 -19.99
N ALA A 157 30.63 -58.46 -20.88
CA ALA A 157 31.67 -59.40 -20.48
C ALA A 157 32.95 -58.64 -20.13
N SER A 158 33.46 -58.82 -18.91
CA SER A 158 34.75 -58.28 -18.50
C SER A 158 35.88 -59.16 -19.01
N TYR A 159 36.96 -58.53 -19.49
CA TYR A 159 38.18 -59.25 -19.81
C TYR A 159 38.91 -59.65 -18.51
N PRO A 160 39.50 -60.85 -18.46
CA PRO A 160 40.27 -61.27 -17.29
C PRO A 160 41.49 -60.37 -17.11
N THR A 161 41.74 -59.91 -15.88
CA THR A 161 42.94 -59.11 -15.55
C THR A 161 44.19 -59.97 -15.36
N HIS A 162 44.03 -61.30 -15.28
CA HIS A 162 45.10 -62.30 -15.14
C HIS A 162 44.80 -63.52 -16.02
N VAL A 163 45.84 -64.26 -16.40
CA VAL A 163 45.76 -65.40 -17.34
C VAL A 163 44.81 -66.51 -16.86
N ASP A 164 44.69 -66.71 -15.55
CA ASP A 164 43.85 -67.75 -14.94
C ASP A 164 42.44 -67.26 -14.55
N ALA A 165 42.13 -65.98 -14.77
CA ALA A 165 40.87 -65.41 -14.31
C ALA A 165 39.71 -65.76 -15.27
N ARG A 166 38.56 -66.13 -14.71
CA ARG A 166 37.34 -66.40 -15.49
C ARG A 166 36.70 -65.09 -15.96
N ARG A 167 36.17 -65.08 -17.18
CA ARG A 167 35.34 -63.96 -17.66
C ARG A 167 34.13 -63.80 -16.73
N VAL A 168 33.98 -62.61 -16.16
CA VAL A 168 32.83 -62.26 -15.33
C VAL A 168 31.97 -61.30 -16.13
N THR A 169 30.68 -61.24 -15.84
CA THR A 169 29.82 -60.20 -16.39
C THR A 169 29.79 -59.04 -15.41
N GLN A 170 30.08 -57.84 -15.89
CA GLN A 170 30.04 -56.61 -15.10
C GLN A 170 29.09 -55.61 -15.79
N ASP A 171 28.56 -54.66 -15.04
CA ASP A 171 27.74 -53.60 -15.62
C ASP A 171 28.61 -52.66 -16.45
N GLY A 172 28.19 -52.39 -17.69
CA GLY A 172 28.97 -51.66 -18.69
C GLY A 172 28.59 -50.20 -18.84
N SER A 173 27.53 -49.74 -18.19
CA SER A 173 27.08 -48.35 -18.27
C SER A 173 26.59 -47.85 -16.92
N VAL A 174 26.92 -46.61 -16.59
CA VAL A 174 26.28 -45.84 -15.53
C VAL A 174 25.15 -45.04 -16.16
N ILE A 175 23.95 -45.12 -15.61
CA ILE A 175 22.76 -44.44 -16.11
C ILE A 175 22.27 -43.49 -15.02
N GLU A 176 22.24 -42.20 -15.35
CA GLU A 176 21.61 -41.17 -14.51
C GLU A 176 20.09 -41.20 -14.72
N ALA A 177 19.36 -41.14 -13.62
CA ALA A 177 17.90 -41.12 -13.60
C ALA A 177 17.39 -40.17 -12.52
N THR A 178 16.12 -39.80 -12.64
CA THR A 178 15.42 -39.01 -11.63
C THR A 178 14.44 -39.92 -10.90
N ALA A 179 14.59 -40.05 -9.58
CA ALA A 179 13.64 -40.77 -8.75
C ALA A 179 12.69 -39.79 -8.04
N VAL A 180 11.40 -40.14 -8.02
CA VAL A 180 10.39 -39.46 -7.20
C VAL A 180 10.45 -40.04 -5.80
N THR A 181 10.49 -39.17 -4.80
CA THR A 181 10.58 -39.54 -3.39
C THR A 181 9.53 -38.82 -2.57
N LEU A 182 9.08 -39.49 -1.52
CA LEU A 182 8.22 -38.91 -0.49
C LEU A 182 9.02 -38.73 0.79
N ILE A 183 9.07 -37.50 1.28
CA ILE A 183 9.76 -37.13 2.51
C ILE A 183 8.72 -36.74 3.57
N PRO A 184 8.66 -37.41 4.73
CA PRO A 184 7.76 -37.00 5.80
C PRO A 184 8.19 -35.63 6.35
N TYR A 185 7.26 -34.70 6.46
CA TYR A 185 7.50 -33.41 7.09
C TYR A 185 7.28 -33.54 8.61
N PRO A 186 8.29 -33.27 9.45
CA PRO A 186 8.14 -33.37 10.89
C PRO A 186 7.32 -32.20 11.43
N ASP A 187 6.04 -32.45 11.68
CA ASP A 187 5.10 -31.52 12.31
C ASP A 187 4.82 -31.91 13.77
N ALA A 188 4.64 -30.92 14.65
CA ALA A 188 4.29 -31.11 16.05
C ALA A 188 2.80 -31.47 16.25
N GLY A 189 1.95 -31.22 15.25
CA GLY A 189 0.50 -31.15 15.40
C GLY A 189 -0.29 -32.46 15.34
N ALA A 190 0.16 -33.59 15.91
CA ALA A 190 -0.52 -34.89 15.77
C ALA A 190 -2.03 -34.89 16.11
N GLY A 191 -2.51 -33.98 16.97
CA GLY A 191 -3.92 -33.84 17.36
C GLY A 191 -4.76 -32.80 16.60
N THR A 192 -4.17 -32.00 15.71
CA THR A 192 -4.87 -30.91 14.99
C THR A 192 -5.42 -31.42 13.65
N GLU A 193 -6.52 -30.83 13.15
CA GLU A 193 -7.02 -31.16 11.81
C GLU A 193 -5.98 -30.83 10.72
N LEU A 194 -5.87 -31.68 9.69
CA LEU A 194 -4.91 -31.52 8.59
C LEU A 194 -5.00 -30.17 7.85
N ASP A 195 -6.15 -29.52 7.85
CA ASP A 195 -6.35 -28.21 7.19
C ASP A 195 -5.78 -27.08 8.06
N GLN A 196 -5.99 -27.16 9.38
CA GLN A 196 -5.39 -26.23 10.32
C GLN A 196 -3.87 -26.42 10.45
N ARG A 197 -3.32 -27.60 10.15
CA ARG A 197 -1.86 -27.76 10.09
C ARG A 197 -1.24 -26.99 8.92
N ARG A 198 -1.98 -26.82 7.82
CA ARG A 198 -1.51 -26.10 6.62
C ARG A 198 -1.10 -24.65 6.96
N GLN A 199 -1.87 -23.96 7.79
CA GLN A 199 -1.61 -22.58 8.20
C GLN A 199 -0.38 -22.44 9.11
N TYR A 200 -0.21 -23.33 10.10
CA TYR A 200 0.99 -23.32 10.95
C TYR A 200 2.27 -23.63 10.17
N ILE A 201 2.20 -24.53 9.20
CA ILE A 201 3.35 -24.87 8.36
C ILE A 201 3.71 -23.72 7.41
N ALA A 202 2.70 -23.02 6.88
CA ALA A 202 2.93 -21.82 6.08
C ALA A 202 3.68 -20.75 6.89
N GLU A 203 3.25 -20.48 8.12
CA GLU A 203 3.98 -19.60 9.04
C GLU A 203 5.43 -20.08 9.28
N GLU A 204 5.62 -21.36 9.61
CA GLU A 204 6.94 -21.92 9.92
C GLU A 204 7.92 -21.78 8.73
N ILE A 205 7.43 -21.98 7.50
CA ILE A 205 8.25 -21.94 6.30
C ILE A 205 8.50 -20.49 5.85
N PHE A 206 7.48 -19.65 5.81
CA PHE A 206 7.59 -18.31 5.23
C PHE A 206 8.14 -17.27 6.22
N VAL A 207 7.77 -17.36 7.50
CA VAL A 207 8.29 -16.44 8.54
C VAL A 207 9.51 -17.05 9.22
N GLY A 208 9.42 -18.31 9.63
CA GLY A 208 10.52 -19.01 10.31
C GLY A 208 11.68 -19.40 9.39
N GLY A 209 11.49 -19.41 8.06
CA GLY A 209 12.51 -19.83 7.10
C GLY A 209 12.89 -21.31 7.23
N SER A 210 12.00 -22.13 7.79
CA SER A 210 12.27 -23.53 8.08
C SER A 210 12.52 -24.36 6.81
N ARG A 211 13.60 -25.16 6.84
CA ARG A 211 13.95 -26.14 5.80
C ARG A 211 13.79 -27.59 6.28
N LYS A 212 12.95 -27.81 7.29
CA LYS A 212 12.66 -29.16 7.78
C LYS A 212 12.17 -30.04 6.63
N GLY A 213 12.66 -31.29 6.58
CA GLY A 213 12.29 -32.25 5.54
C GLY A 213 12.79 -31.92 4.13
N GLN A 214 13.78 -31.02 3.97
CA GLN A 214 14.39 -30.68 2.67
C GLN A 214 15.90 -30.94 2.68
N PRO A 215 16.34 -32.18 2.40
CA PRO A 215 17.76 -32.53 2.21
C PRO A 215 18.38 -31.76 1.04
N GLU A 216 19.71 -31.57 1.06
CA GLU A 216 20.40 -30.81 0.01
C GLU A 216 20.36 -31.48 -1.37
N ASP A 217 20.28 -32.81 -1.43
CA ASP A 217 20.33 -33.58 -2.67
C ASP A 217 18.98 -33.71 -3.39
N VAL A 218 17.95 -33.04 -2.87
CA VAL A 218 16.56 -33.24 -3.27
C VAL A 218 15.94 -31.91 -3.72
N LEU A 219 15.16 -31.96 -4.80
CA LEU A 219 14.40 -30.84 -5.34
C LEU A 219 12.93 -30.96 -4.91
N PRO A 220 12.48 -30.17 -3.91
CA PRO A 220 11.08 -30.20 -3.47
C PRO A 220 10.15 -29.62 -4.52
N LEU A 221 9.05 -30.32 -4.81
CA LEU A 221 8.06 -29.90 -5.81
C LEU A 221 6.73 -29.44 -5.20
N ALA A 222 6.22 -30.20 -4.22
CA ALA A 222 4.95 -29.90 -3.59
C ALA A 222 4.87 -30.52 -2.20
N MET A 223 4.09 -29.91 -1.33
CA MET A 223 3.67 -30.47 -0.06
C MET A 223 2.25 -30.99 -0.18
N LEU A 224 1.98 -32.15 0.42
CA LEU A 224 0.65 -32.74 0.43
C LEU A 224 0.32 -33.30 1.81
N ALA A 225 -0.96 -33.29 2.15
CA ALA A 225 -1.48 -34.02 3.30
C ALA A 225 -2.13 -35.31 2.83
N LEU A 226 -1.70 -36.42 3.45
CA LEU A 226 -2.31 -37.73 3.28
C LEU A 226 -3.15 -38.07 4.51
N ASP A 227 -4.35 -38.55 4.25
CA ASP A 227 -5.20 -39.22 5.23
C ASP A 227 -5.46 -40.65 4.76
N HIS A 228 -4.93 -41.64 5.48
CA HIS A 228 -5.01 -43.05 5.10
C HIS A 228 -4.60 -43.33 3.63
N GLY A 229 -3.60 -42.60 3.12
CA GLY A 229 -3.10 -42.70 1.75
C GLY A 229 -3.89 -41.92 0.69
N VAL A 230 -4.97 -41.23 1.05
CA VAL A 230 -5.75 -40.34 0.18
C VAL A 230 -5.24 -38.90 0.33
N ILE A 231 -5.13 -38.17 -0.77
CA ILE A 231 -4.69 -36.77 -0.75
C ILE A 231 -5.84 -35.89 -0.27
N LYS A 232 -5.67 -35.23 0.88
CA LYS A 232 -6.65 -34.24 1.39
C LYS A 232 -6.45 -32.87 0.73
N TRP A 233 -5.20 -32.43 0.65
CA TRP A 233 -4.80 -31.21 -0.05
C TRP A 233 -3.40 -31.33 -0.65
N LEU A 234 -3.15 -30.54 -1.69
CA LEU A 234 -1.87 -30.45 -2.39
C LEU A 234 -1.51 -28.97 -2.56
N ASP A 235 -0.32 -28.59 -2.11
CA ASP A 235 0.19 -27.22 -2.18
C ASP A 235 1.60 -27.20 -2.78
N LEU A 236 1.74 -26.64 -3.99
CA LEU A 236 3.02 -26.57 -4.69
C LEU A 236 3.92 -25.53 -4.03
N PHE A 237 3.38 -24.32 -3.82
CA PHE A 237 4.12 -23.12 -3.47
C PHE A 237 4.57 -23.08 -2.02
N MET A 238 4.13 -24.03 -1.18
CA MET A 238 4.65 -24.21 0.16
C MET A 238 6.18 -24.43 0.16
N VAL A 239 6.66 -25.35 -0.69
CA VAL A 239 8.07 -25.76 -0.73
C VAL A 239 8.75 -25.51 -2.07
N ARG A 240 7.98 -25.44 -3.16
CA ARG A 240 8.51 -25.11 -4.49
C ARG A 240 9.07 -23.70 -4.49
N ARG A 241 10.28 -23.54 -5.03
CA ARG A 241 10.90 -22.25 -5.27
C ARG A 241 11.35 -22.17 -6.72
N GLU A 242 11.08 -21.05 -7.36
CA GLU A 242 11.68 -20.74 -8.65
C GLU A 242 13.17 -20.48 -8.46
N ILE A 243 13.95 -20.78 -9.49
CA ILE A 243 15.36 -20.43 -9.48
C ILE A 243 15.48 -18.89 -9.37
N GLY A 244 16.06 -18.45 -8.27
CA GLY A 244 16.40 -17.06 -8.05
C GLY A 244 17.83 -16.98 -7.58
N HIS A 245 18.50 -15.86 -7.87
CA HIS A 245 19.72 -15.56 -7.15
C HIS A 245 19.44 -15.69 -5.66
N ARG A 246 20.32 -16.41 -4.96
CA ARG A 246 20.38 -16.39 -3.50
C ARG A 246 20.88 -14.99 -3.11
N GLU A 247 20.10 -13.96 -3.42
CA GLU A 247 20.18 -12.67 -2.77
C GLU A 247 19.89 -12.99 -1.31
N ARG A 248 20.99 -13.12 -0.57
CA ARG A 248 20.96 -12.85 0.86
C ARG A 248 20.27 -11.50 0.95
N ASP A 249 19.16 -11.48 1.67
CA ASP A 249 18.56 -10.33 2.33
C ASP A 249 19.25 -9.03 1.93
N LEU A 250 18.57 -8.20 1.13
CA LEU A 250 19.14 -7.13 0.29
C LEU A 250 20.23 -6.29 1.00
N TRP A 251 20.20 -6.21 2.33
CA TRP A 251 21.24 -5.63 3.19
C TRP A 251 21.44 -6.35 4.54
N GLY A 252 20.93 -7.58 4.72
CA GLY A 252 20.94 -8.27 6.02
C GLY A 252 19.96 -7.69 7.04
N LEU A 253 18.89 -7.03 6.57
CA LEU A 253 17.91 -6.30 7.38
C LEU A 253 16.70 -7.16 7.81
N GLY A 254 16.78 -8.47 7.67
CA GLY A 254 15.71 -9.43 7.95
C GLY A 254 14.68 -9.59 6.83
N LEU A 255 14.96 -9.15 5.59
CA LEU A 255 14.02 -9.31 4.48
C LEU A 255 14.08 -10.72 3.89
N SER A 256 12.90 -11.34 3.81
CA SER A 256 12.72 -12.64 3.14
C SER A 256 13.17 -12.58 1.68
N PRO A 257 13.85 -13.61 1.12
CA PRO A 257 14.27 -13.62 -0.28
C PRO A 257 13.09 -13.46 -1.24
N ARG A 258 13.31 -12.77 -2.39
CA ARG A 258 12.25 -12.56 -3.40
C ARG A 258 11.53 -13.86 -3.82
N PRO A 259 12.21 -14.99 -4.11
CA PRO A 259 11.52 -16.24 -4.48
C PRO A 259 10.63 -16.79 -3.37
N LEU A 260 11.00 -16.57 -2.10
CA LEU A 260 10.20 -17.00 -0.95
C LEU A 260 8.94 -16.13 -0.82
N ARG A 261 9.06 -14.81 -1.03
CA ARG A 261 7.91 -13.90 -1.01
C ARG A 261 6.95 -14.16 -2.16
N ALA A 262 7.46 -14.32 -3.38
CA ALA A 262 6.66 -14.65 -4.55
C ALA A 262 5.88 -15.96 -4.34
N ALA A 263 6.55 -16.99 -3.81
CA ALA A 263 5.90 -18.25 -3.48
C ALA A 263 4.84 -18.10 -2.38
N HIS A 264 5.06 -17.25 -1.37
CA HIS A 264 4.05 -16.97 -0.34
C HIS A 264 2.78 -16.36 -0.92
N LEU A 265 2.92 -15.39 -1.85
CA LEU A 265 1.78 -14.80 -2.56
C LEU A 265 1.01 -15.84 -3.39
N GLN A 266 1.73 -16.69 -4.13
CA GLN A 266 1.11 -17.76 -4.94
C GLN A 266 0.43 -18.82 -4.06
N GLN A 267 1.05 -19.20 -2.94
CA GLN A 267 0.50 -20.11 -1.95
C GLN A 267 -0.81 -19.59 -1.38
N TYR A 268 -0.82 -18.32 -0.96
CA TYR A 268 -2.00 -17.65 -0.44
C TYR A 268 -3.12 -17.60 -1.49
N GLY A 269 -2.81 -17.23 -2.74
CA GLY A 269 -3.78 -17.20 -3.83
C GLY A 269 -4.42 -18.57 -4.09
N ALA A 270 -3.61 -19.63 -4.17
CA ALA A 270 -4.10 -20.99 -4.38
C ALA A 270 -4.94 -21.51 -3.19
N HIS A 271 -4.56 -21.17 -1.95
CA HIS A 271 -5.35 -21.53 -0.78
C HIS A 271 -6.67 -20.75 -0.72
N LEU A 272 -6.67 -19.47 -1.09
CA LEU A 272 -7.87 -18.66 -1.16
C LEU A 272 -8.86 -19.21 -2.19
N GLU A 273 -8.38 -19.62 -3.38
CA GLU A 273 -9.21 -20.23 -4.41
C GLU A 273 -9.83 -21.56 -3.97
N ASP A 274 -9.08 -22.38 -3.24
CA ASP A 274 -9.59 -23.61 -2.62
C ASP A 274 -10.70 -23.30 -1.59
N ILE A 275 -10.53 -22.27 -0.75
CA ILE A 275 -11.56 -21.82 0.20
C ILE A 275 -12.80 -21.27 -0.52
N GLU A 276 -12.62 -20.42 -1.54
CA GLU A 276 -13.71 -19.87 -2.36
C GLU A 276 -14.49 -20.99 -3.08
N SER A 277 -13.80 -22.05 -3.52
CA SER A 277 -14.45 -23.22 -4.14
C SER A 277 -15.32 -24.00 -3.16
N ARG A 278 -14.97 -24.01 -1.87
CA ARG A 278 -15.70 -24.72 -0.80
C ARG A 278 -16.86 -23.92 -0.22
N LEU A 279 -16.66 -22.61 0.00
CA LEU A 279 -17.66 -21.73 0.64
C LEU A 279 -18.53 -20.95 -0.37
N GLY A 280 -18.08 -20.81 -1.62
CA GLY A 280 -18.66 -19.93 -2.63
C GLY A 280 -18.05 -18.53 -2.63
N SER A 281 -18.03 -17.88 -3.80
CA SER A 281 -17.30 -16.62 -4.04
C SER A 281 -17.78 -15.40 -3.24
N GLN A 282 -18.98 -15.44 -2.65
CA GLN A 282 -19.53 -14.35 -1.83
C GLN A 282 -19.59 -14.67 -0.33
N ALA A 283 -18.99 -15.77 0.11
CA ALA A 283 -18.97 -16.11 1.52
C ALA A 283 -18.21 -15.06 2.34
N ARG A 284 -18.76 -14.73 3.51
CA ARG A 284 -18.11 -13.85 4.49
C ARG A 284 -17.35 -14.72 5.47
N PHE A 285 -16.03 -14.58 5.53
CA PHE A 285 -15.19 -15.28 6.50
C PHE A 285 -14.04 -14.39 6.97
N SER A 286 -13.47 -14.69 8.12
CA SER A 286 -12.30 -14.01 8.64
C SER A 286 -11.03 -14.70 8.17
N ALA A 287 -10.00 -13.93 7.81
CA ALA A 287 -8.72 -14.49 7.42
C ALA A 287 -8.07 -15.31 8.55
N GLY A 288 -8.29 -14.90 9.82
CA GLY A 288 -7.74 -15.57 10.99
C GLY A 288 -8.24 -17.01 11.23
N ASP A 289 -9.33 -17.42 10.58
CA ASP A 289 -9.85 -18.79 10.71
C ASP A 289 -9.06 -19.79 9.85
N TYR A 290 -8.45 -19.31 8.75
CA TYR A 290 -7.78 -20.15 7.74
C TYR A 290 -6.28 -19.85 7.56
N PHE A 291 -5.83 -18.68 8.01
CA PHE A 291 -4.47 -18.20 7.85
C PHE A 291 -3.95 -17.67 9.19
N THR A 292 -2.77 -18.13 9.60
CA THR A 292 -2.02 -17.54 10.72
C THR A 292 -1.24 -16.31 10.26
N VAL A 293 -0.67 -16.38 9.06
CA VAL A 293 0.13 -15.32 8.44
C VAL A 293 -0.36 -15.05 7.03
N LEU A 294 -0.42 -13.78 6.64
CA LEU A 294 -0.72 -13.33 5.29
C LEU A 294 0.51 -12.72 4.61
N PRO A 295 0.67 -12.85 3.28
CA PRO A 295 1.66 -12.09 2.54
C PRO A 295 1.38 -10.58 2.69
N PRO A 296 2.39 -9.71 2.50
CA PRO A 296 2.21 -8.26 2.62
C PRO A 296 1.24 -7.68 1.59
N ALA A 297 1.05 -8.34 0.46
CA ALA A 297 0.05 -7.99 -0.53
C ALA A 297 -0.65 -9.26 -1.00
N GLY A 298 -1.90 -9.15 -1.44
CA GLY A 298 -2.62 -10.28 -2.04
C GLY A 298 -4.04 -9.96 -2.48
N PRO A 299 -4.69 -10.89 -3.19
CA PRO A 299 -6.12 -10.78 -3.51
C PRO A 299 -6.98 -10.92 -2.24
N MET A 300 -8.11 -10.24 -2.22
CA MET A 300 -9.10 -10.28 -1.15
C MET A 300 -10.50 -10.54 -1.74
N PRO A 301 -11.30 -11.44 -1.13
CA PRO A 301 -12.66 -11.69 -1.57
C PRO A 301 -13.56 -10.48 -1.30
N LEU A 302 -14.48 -10.19 -2.22
CA LEU A 302 -15.42 -9.07 -2.09
C LEU A 302 -16.33 -9.21 -0.85
N GLY A 303 -16.67 -10.44 -0.48
CA GLY A 303 -17.47 -10.76 0.72
C GLY A 303 -16.82 -10.30 2.04
N GLY A 304 -15.54 -9.94 2.03
CA GLY A 304 -14.85 -9.38 3.19
C GLY A 304 -15.29 -7.96 3.56
N ILE A 305 -15.99 -7.23 2.69
CA ILE A 305 -16.48 -5.87 2.92
C ILE A 305 -18.01 -5.83 2.82
N ASN A 306 -18.65 -5.16 3.77
CA ASN A 306 -20.08 -4.88 3.71
C ASN A 306 -20.34 -3.61 2.89
N GLY A 307 -21.09 -3.71 1.79
CA GLY A 307 -21.38 -2.57 0.91
C GLY A 307 -22.25 -1.47 1.53
N ASP A 308 -23.06 -1.79 2.54
CA ASP A 308 -23.97 -0.81 3.14
C ASP A 308 -23.30 0.08 4.20
N ASP A 309 -22.49 -0.54 5.06
CA ASP A 309 -21.82 0.09 6.22
C ASP A 309 -20.32 0.35 5.96
N PHE A 310 -19.80 -0.10 4.81
CA PHE A 310 -18.37 -0.09 4.45
C PHE A 310 -17.48 -0.65 5.57
N SER A 311 -17.95 -1.70 6.23
CA SER A 311 -17.23 -2.36 7.32
C SER A 311 -16.54 -3.64 6.86
N HIS A 312 -15.36 -3.94 7.41
CA HIS A 312 -14.57 -5.13 7.02
C HIS A 312 -14.71 -6.27 8.03
N THR A 313 -14.78 -7.51 7.54
CA THR A 313 -14.80 -8.74 8.37
C THR A 313 -13.52 -9.58 8.19
N PHE A 314 -12.77 -9.34 7.10
CA PHE A 314 -11.64 -10.17 6.71
C PHE A 314 -10.43 -10.04 7.64
N PHE A 315 -10.02 -8.80 7.96
CA PHE A 315 -8.90 -8.54 8.87
C PHE A 315 -9.33 -8.51 10.34
N PRO A 316 -8.41 -8.83 11.28
CA PRO A 316 -8.60 -8.59 12.70
C PRO A 316 -9.00 -7.13 12.97
N ALA A 317 -9.87 -6.95 13.96
CA ALA A 317 -10.53 -5.68 14.19
C ALA A 317 -9.66 -4.62 14.91
N GLU A 318 -8.41 -4.92 15.24
CA GLU A 318 -7.45 -3.96 15.80
C GLU A 318 -6.51 -3.38 14.74
N MET A 319 -6.52 -3.91 13.50
CA MET A 319 -5.72 -3.37 12.39
C MET A 319 -6.37 -2.11 11.80
N ASP A 320 -5.55 -1.16 11.38
CA ASP A 320 -6.01 0.03 10.65
C ASP A 320 -6.19 -0.30 9.16
N VAL A 321 -7.43 -0.27 8.69
CA VAL A 321 -7.80 -0.67 7.34
C VAL A 321 -8.41 0.51 6.58
N GLU A 322 -7.84 0.85 5.43
CA GLU A 322 -8.30 1.92 4.56
C GLU A 322 -8.67 1.37 3.18
N LEU A 323 -9.81 1.78 2.63
CA LEU A 323 -10.19 1.52 1.24
C LEU A 323 -9.75 2.68 0.36
N SER A 324 -9.08 2.38 -0.75
CA SER A 324 -8.61 3.38 -1.72
C SER A 324 -8.90 2.95 -3.15
N ILE A 325 -9.27 3.91 -4.00
CA ILE A 325 -9.42 3.70 -5.45
C ILE A 325 -8.09 4.01 -6.13
N VAL A 326 -7.54 3.04 -6.85
CA VAL A 326 -6.21 3.15 -7.48
C VAL A 326 -6.30 2.78 -8.96
N PRO A 327 -5.51 3.41 -9.85
CA PRO A 327 -5.38 2.97 -11.23
C PRO A 327 -4.91 1.51 -11.34
N GLU A 328 -5.51 0.73 -12.24
CA GLU A 328 -5.10 -0.64 -12.56
C GLU A 328 -3.62 -0.77 -12.94
N ASP A 329 -3.06 0.24 -13.62
CA ASP A 329 -1.67 0.26 -14.08
C ASP A 329 -0.65 0.56 -12.96
N GLU A 330 -1.11 1.09 -11.81
CA GLU A 330 -0.25 1.34 -10.64
C GLU A 330 -0.26 0.16 -9.65
N LEU A 331 -1.22 -0.76 -9.76
CA LEU A 331 -1.34 -1.92 -8.88
C LEU A 331 -0.06 -2.78 -8.83
N PRO A 332 0.60 -3.15 -9.96
CA PRO A 332 1.83 -3.96 -9.91
C PRO A 332 2.97 -3.26 -9.16
N ALA A 333 3.10 -1.94 -9.33
CA ALA A 333 4.12 -1.15 -8.64
C ALA A 333 3.88 -1.11 -7.13
N LEU A 334 2.62 -0.95 -6.71
CA LEU A 334 2.25 -0.96 -5.30
C LEU A 334 2.42 -2.34 -4.65
N ILE A 335 2.15 -3.43 -5.39
CA ILE A 335 2.41 -4.80 -4.92
C ILE A 335 3.91 -4.98 -4.68
N GLU A 336 4.77 -4.60 -5.63
CA GLU A 336 6.22 -4.72 -5.47
C GLU A 336 6.75 -3.88 -4.29
N GLU A 337 6.21 -2.68 -4.05
CA GLU A 337 6.55 -1.88 -2.87
C GLU A 337 6.13 -2.56 -1.56
N SER A 338 4.90 -3.07 -1.49
CA SER A 338 4.38 -3.78 -0.32
C SER A 338 5.17 -5.06 -0.05
N MET A 339 5.62 -5.76 -1.09
CA MET A 339 6.40 -7.00 -0.97
C MET A 339 7.79 -6.79 -0.32
N VAL A 340 8.25 -5.56 -0.13
CA VAL A 340 9.43 -5.26 0.67
C VAL A 340 9.13 -5.30 2.17
N LEU A 341 7.86 -5.21 2.58
CA LEU A 341 7.44 -5.23 3.98
C LEU A 341 7.33 -6.67 4.51
N PRO A 342 7.42 -6.86 5.83
CA PRO A 342 7.19 -8.18 6.41
C PRO A 342 5.76 -8.67 6.17
N SER A 343 5.54 -9.97 6.27
CA SER A 343 4.21 -10.58 6.27
C SER A 343 3.36 -10.08 7.44
N LEU A 344 2.03 -10.15 7.28
CA LEU A 344 1.10 -9.81 8.36
C LEU A 344 0.85 -11.05 9.19
N ASP A 345 1.22 -10.99 10.46
CA ASP A 345 0.89 -12.03 11.43
C ASP A 345 -0.46 -11.68 12.07
N LEU A 346 -1.44 -12.58 11.88
CA LEU A 346 -2.80 -12.42 12.40
C LEU A 346 -2.93 -12.94 13.85
N SER A 347 -1.92 -13.67 14.35
CA SER A 347 -1.90 -14.21 15.72
C SER A 347 -1.51 -13.19 16.78
N LEU A 348 -0.85 -12.09 16.38
CA LEU A 348 -0.48 -10.98 17.25
C LEU A 348 -1.73 -10.37 17.89
N THR A 349 -1.62 -9.73 19.06
CA THR A 349 -2.76 -9.08 19.73
C THR A 349 -2.37 -7.69 20.25
N GLY A 350 -3.33 -6.77 20.31
CA GLY A 350 -3.17 -5.45 20.94
C GLY A 350 -2.39 -4.46 20.09
N GLU A 351 -1.44 -3.76 20.72
CA GLU A 351 -0.68 -2.65 20.11
C GLU A 351 0.10 -3.05 18.84
N ALA A 352 0.56 -4.31 18.76
CA ALA A 352 1.27 -4.81 17.59
C ALA A 352 0.37 -4.93 16.34
N GLN A 353 -0.91 -5.23 16.51
CA GLN A 353 -1.89 -5.21 15.41
C GLN A 353 -2.23 -3.78 15.01
N GLU A 354 -2.42 -2.88 15.96
CA GLU A 354 -2.70 -1.45 15.71
C GLU A 354 -1.56 -0.75 14.94
N ALA A 355 -0.32 -1.17 15.15
CA ALA A 355 0.83 -0.64 14.41
C ALA A 355 0.87 -1.05 12.92
N THR A 356 0.10 -2.08 12.53
CA THR A 356 0.05 -2.60 11.17
C THR A 356 -1.09 -1.94 10.39
N SER A 357 -0.74 -1.15 9.37
CA SER A 357 -1.70 -0.51 8.48
C SER A 357 -1.85 -1.27 7.16
N VAL A 358 -3.10 -1.44 6.74
CA VAL A 358 -3.50 -2.17 5.53
C VAL A 358 -4.35 -1.26 4.65
N MET A 359 -3.99 -1.16 3.38
CA MET A 359 -4.76 -0.47 2.36
C MET A 359 -5.42 -1.51 1.45
N VAL A 360 -6.74 -1.57 1.46
CA VAL A 360 -7.53 -2.29 0.47
C VAL A 360 -7.68 -1.41 -0.76
N VAL A 361 -7.33 -1.96 -1.91
CA VAL A 361 -7.33 -1.29 -3.20
C VAL A 361 -8.46 -1.82 -4.06
N MET A 362 -9.21 -0.87 -4.61
CA MET A 362 -10.13 -1.08 -5.69
C MET A 362 -9.47 -0.64 -7.01
N PRO A 363 -9.04 -1.58 -7.87
CA PRO A 363 -8.41 -1.24 -9.13
C PRO A 363 -9.47 -0.70 -10.12
N VAL A 364 -9.22 0.47 -10.68
CA VAL A 364 -10.13 1.13 -11.65
C VAL A 364 -9.32 1.64 -12.85
N PRO A 365 -9.85 1.64 -14.08
CA PRO A 365 -9.16 2.24 -15.22
C PRO A 365 -8.89 3.74 -15.02
N ARG A 366 -7.71 4.20 -15.43
CA ARG A 366 -7.23 5.59 -15.21
C ARG A 366 -8.18 6.70 -15.71
N HIS A 367 -8.97 6.44 -16.75
CA HIS A 367 -9.96 7.39 -17.27
C HIS A 367 -11.19 7.53 -16.36
N GLN A 368 -11.63 6.45 -15.72
CA GLN A 368 -12.75 6.45 -14.77
C GLN A 368 -12.34 7.11 -13.46
N LEU A 369 -11.09 6.94 -13.03
CA LEU A 369 -10.58 7.61 -11.83
C LEU A 369 -10.72 9.14 -11.89
N ARG A 370 -10.48 9.75 -13.06
CA ARG A 370 -10.66 11.20 -13.24
C ARG A 370 -12.12 11.63 -13.05
N ALA A 371 -13.07 10.84 -13.55
CA ALA A 371 -14.49 11.10 -13.37
C ALA A 371 -14.92 10.88 -11.90
N LEU A 372 -14.34 9.89 -11.22
CA LEU A 372 -14.59 9.65 -9.80
C LEU A 372 -14.02 10.76 -8.92
N ASN A 373 -12.85 11.30 -9.25
CA ASN A 373 -12.24 12.42 -8.51
C ASN A 373 -13.07 13.72 -8.58
N GLN A 374 -13.91 13.88 -9.60
CA GLN A 374 -14.85 15.00 -9.69
C GLN A 374 -16.14 14.76 -8.89
N LYS A 375 -16.49 13.49 -8.65
CA LYS A 375 -17.74 13.08 -7.97
C LYS A 375 -17.55 12.83 -6.47
N LEU A 376 -16.36 12.42 -6.06
CA LEU A 376 -16.02 12.04 -4.69
C LEU A 376 -15.17 13.13 -4.04
N ALA A 377 -15.41 13.40 -2.76
CA ALA A 377 -14.59 14.34 -1.97
C ALA A 377 -13.20 13.76 -1.62
N SER A 378 -13.08 12.44 -1.51
CA SER A 378 -11.82 11.73 -1.30
C SER A 378 -11.83 10.39 -2.03
N LEU A 379 -10.66 10.00 -2.55
CA LEU A 379 -10.43 8.70 -3.19
C LEU A 379 -10.05 7.60 -2.18
N SER A 380 -9.94 7.96 -0.90
CA SER A 380 -9.71 7.02 0.18
C SER A 380 -10.72 7.19 1.32
N ARG A 381 -10.96 6.10 2.05
CA ARG A 381 -11.94 5.98 3.13
C ARG A 381 -11.48 4.97 4.17
N VAL A 382 -11.56 5.33 5.45
CA VAL A 382 -11.30 4.38 6.55
C VAL A 382 -12.44 3.34 6.63
N LEU A 383 -12.08 2.06 6.69
CA LEU A 383 -13.02 0.95 6.86
C LEU A 383 -13.08 0.55 8.34
N PRO A 384 -14.20 0.77 9.06
CA PRO A 384 -14.34 0.26 10.41
C PRO A 384 -14.48 -1.27 10.41
N ALA A 385 -13.94 -1.94 11.43
CA ALA A 385 -14.15 -3.37 11.61
C ALA A 385 -15.62 -3.69 11.90
N ALA A 386 -16.19 -4.64 11.15
CA ALA A 386 -17.53 -5.18 11.33
C ALA A 386 -17.55 -6.08 12.57
N ARG A 387 -17.68 -5.51 13.77
CA ARG A 387 -17.77 -6.31 15.00
C ARG A 387 -19.21 -6.55 15.43
N PRO A 388 -19.68 -7.83 15.46
CA PRO A 388 -20.70 -8.27 16.39
C PRO A 388 -20.02 -8.61 17.74
N GLY A 389 -19.84 -7.63 18.64
CA GLY A 389 -19.55 -7.94 20.06
C GLY A 389 -18.67 -7.00 20.89
N MET A 390 -17.71 -6.24 20.34
CA MET A 390 -16.88 -5.33 21.17
C MET A 390 -17.40 -3.90 21.15
N ILE A 391 -18.34 -3.63 22.05
CA ILE A 391 -18.83 -2.28 22.37
C ILE A 391 -17.81 -1.51 23.25
N ALA A 392 -16.76 -2.16 23.76
CA ALA A 392 -15.94 -1.64 24.86
C ALA A 392 -14.84 -0.60 24.48
N LYS A 393 -14.35 -0.54 23.24
CA LYS A 393 -13.24 0.38 22.85
C LYS A 393 -13.68 1.61 22.04
N ARG A 394 -14.98 1.81 21.76
CA ARG A 394 -15.43 3.03 21.08
C ARG A 394 -15.32 4.21 22.04
N LYS A 395 -14.84 5.37 21.55
CA LYS A 395 -14.99 6.63 22.29
C LYS A 395 -16.47 6.76 22.69
N PRO A 396 -16.79 6.96 23.98
CA PRO A 396 -18.18 6.91 24.48
C PRO A 396 -19.13 7.86 23.73
N ILE A 397 -18.58 8.93 23.17
CA ILE A 397 -19.31 9.92 22.37
C ILE A 397 -19.83 9.35 21.04
N ALA A 398 -19.08 8.43 20.40
CA ALA A 398 -19.47 7.81 19.13
C ALA A 398 -20.56 6.74 19.33
N ALA A 399 -20.61 6.12 20.51
CA ALA A 399 -21.70 5.23 20.89
C ALA A 399 -23.00 6.00 21.16
N LEU A 400 -22.90 7.19 21.79
CA LEU A 400 -24.03 8.10 22.02
C LEU A 400 -24.62 8.65 20.73
N THR A 401 -23.78 9.05 19.76
CA THR A 401 -24.27 9.56 18.46
C THR A 401 -24.99 8.48 17.65
N GLN A 402 -24.54 7.23 17.67
CA GLN A 402 -25.26 6.13 17.02
C GLN A 402 -26.57 5.75 17.72
N LEU A 403 -26.64 5.85 19.05
CA LEU A 403 -27.86 5.57 19.80
C LEU A 403 -28.91 6.69 19.58
N MET A 404 -28.45 7.93 19.40
CA MET A 404 -29.30 9.05 18.96
C MET A 404 -29.75 8.91 17.50
N ALA A 405 -28.88 8.45 16.60
CA ALA A 405 -29.21 8.22 15.19
C ALA A 405 -30.20 7.05 14.97
N ARG A 406 -30.20 6.03 15.84
CA ARG A 406 -31.16 4.92 15.78
C ARG A 406 -32.63 5.32 16.04
N ARG A 407 -32.90 6.56 16.48
CA ARG A 407 -34.26 7.01 16.81
C ARG A 407 -34.98 7.74 15.68
N THR A 408 -34.36 7.92 14.51
CA THR A 408 -35.06 8.44 13.34
C THR A 408 -35.75 7.29 12.61
N LEU A 409 -37.08 7.25 12.69
CA LEU A 409 -37.93 6.43 11.82
C LEU A 409 -37.56 6.74 10.35
N ALA A 410 -37.15 5.71 9.62
CA ALA A 410 -36.78 5.84 8.22
C ALA A 410 -38.03 6.20 7.39
N PHE A 411 -38.03 7.41 6.82
CA PHE A 411 -38.91 7.75 5.71
C PHE A 411 -38.19 7.36 4.42
N ASP A 412 -38.89 6.65 3.54
CA ASP A 412 -38.39 6.23 2.23
C ASP A 412 -38.31 7.47 1.32
N LEU A 413 -37.15 8.13 1.30
CA LEU A 413 -36.85 9.25 0.42
C LEU A 413 -36.25 8.71 -0.89
N PRO A 414 -36.60 9.30 -2.06
CA PRO A 414 -35.99 8.92 -3.34
C PRO A 414 -34.47 9.13 -3.27
N GLN A 415 -33.71 8.15 -3.77
CA GLN A 415 -32.25 8.07 -3.62
C GLN A 415 -31.56 9.31 -4.19
N VAL A 416 -31.13 10.21 -3.31
CA VAL A 416 -30.16 11.25 -3.64
C VAL A 416 -28.82 10.54 -3.86
N VAL A 417 -28.21 10.75 -5.03
CA VAL A 417 -26.85 10.26 -5.34
C VAL A 417 -25.90 10.89 -4.33
N THR A 418 -25.61 10.13 -3.27
CA THR A 418 -24.69 10.51 -2.20
C THR A 418 -23.33 9.90 -2.55
N ALA A 419 -22.22 10.48 -2.10
CA ALA A 419 -20.88 9.90 -2.35
C ALA A 419 -20.83 8.37 -2.04
N ASP A 420 -21.58 7.93 -1.02
CA ASP A 420 -21.74 6.52 -0.64
C ASP A 420 -22.41 5.65 -1.70
N SER A 421 -23.33 6.18 -2.51
CA SER A 421 -23.93 5.41 -3.62
C SER A 421 -22.95 5.20 -4.76
N THR A 422 -22.07 6.17 -5.03
CA THR A 422 -21.01 6.02 -6.04
C THR A 422 -19.96 5.01 -5.59
N TRP A 423 -19.54 5.03 -4.33
CA TRP A 423 -18.66 3.99 -3.77
C TRP A 423 -19.27 2.59 -3.86
N ARG A 424 -20.57 2.44 -3.58
CA ARG A 424 -21.29 1.17 -3.70
C ARG A 424 -21.36 0.67 -5.14
N GLU A 425 -21.63 1.56 -6.09
CA GLU A 425 -21.69 1.23 -7.51
C GLU A 425 -20.33 0.71 -8.00
N GLU A 426 -19.24 1.39 -7.64
CA GLU A 426 -17.89 0.97 -8.04
C GLU A 426 -17.47 -0.34 -7.37
N LEU A 427 -17.78 -0.53 -6.08
CA LEU A 427 -17.49 -1.78 -5.36
C LEU A 427 -18.20 -2.99 -6.01
N GLY A 428 -19.45 -2.81 -6.46
CA GLY A 428 -20.23 -3.87 -7.12
C GLY A 428 -19.72 -4.27 -8.50
N LYS A 429 -18.91 -3.44 -9.17
CA LYS A 429 -18.30 -3.75 -10.48
C LYS A 429 -17.09 -4.67 -10.36
N GLN A 430 -16.53 -4.82 -9.15
CA GLN A 430 -15.24 -5.44 -8.94
C GLN A 430 -15.37 -6.94 -8.67
N PRO A 431 -14.63 -7.80 -9.40
CA PRO A 431 -14.66 -9.24 -9.16
C PRO A 431 -13.89 -9.64 -7.90
N ARG A 432 -12.74 -9.00 -7.65
CA ARG A 432 -11.87 -9.21 -6.48
C ARG A 432 -11.23 -7.89 -6.08
N LEU A 433 -10.95 -7.75 -4.79
CA LEU A 433 -10.19 -6.62 -4.25
C LEU A 433 -8.73 -7.04 -4.06
N TRP A 434 -7.86 -6.07 -3.83
CA TRP A 434 -6.48 -6.32 -3.42
C TRP A 434 -6.23 -5.67 -2.07
N TYR A 435 -5.41 -6.28 -1.22
CA TYR A 435 -4.91 -5.64 -0.03
C TYR A 435 -3.40 -5.46 -0.13
N LEU A 436 -2.92 -4.37 0.47
CA LEU A 436 -1.53 -3.97 0.48
C LEU A 436 -1.17 -3.50 1.89
N ARG A 437 -0.09 -4.03 2.45
CA ARG A 437 0.51 -3.48 3.65
C ARG A 437 1.15 -2.13 3.32
N ARG A 438 0.90 -1.12 4.16
CA ARG A 438 1.60 0.16 4.04
C ARG A 438 2.62 0.32 5.15
N ARG A 439 3.60 1.18 4.89
CA ARG A 439 4.46 1.70 5.95
C ARG A 439 3.61 2.62 6.80
N ASN A 440 3.55 2.35 8.10
CA ASN A 440 2.98 3.29 9.06
C ASN A 440 3.96 4.45 9.23
N LEU A 441 3.96 5.37 8.27
CA LEU A 441 4.70 6.62 8.39
C LEU A 441 3.89 7.48 9.35
N HIS A 442 4.44 7.74 10.54
CA HIS A 442 3.98 8.84 11.36
C HIS A 442 4.25 10.14 10.61
N TYR A 443 3.33 10.53 9.74
CA TYR A 443 3.37 11.82 9.08
C TYR A 443 3.30 12.89 10.16
N LYS A 444 4.44 13.49 10.50
CA LYS A 444 4.44 14.82 11.12
C LYS A 444 3.87 15.75 10.06
N ALA A 445 2.67 16.29 10.31
CA ALA A 445 1.92 17.17 9.40
C ALA A 445 2.67 18.46 8.98
N GLU A 446 3.94 18.63 9.36
CA GLU A 446 4.79 19.77 9.01
C GLU A 446 5.40 19.65 7.60
N VAL A 447 5.40 18.46 6.98
CA VAL A 447 5.93 18.24 5.62
C VAL A 447 4.79 17.87 4.67
N THR A 448 3.89 18.81 4.44
CA THR A 448 3.06 18.80 3.23
C THR A 448 3.32 20.11 2.50
N SER A 449 3.84 19.98 1.28
CA SER A 449 3.64 20.97 0.22
C SER A 449 2.26 21.61 0.35
N VAL A 450 2.20 22.93 0.26
CA VAL A 450 0.95 23.68 0.25
C VAL A 450 0.18 23.25 -1.01
N MET A 451 -0.79 22.34 -0.85
CA MET A 451 -1.80 22.12 -1.87
C MET A 451 -2.67 23.37 -1.92
N VAL A 452 -2.66 24.05 -3.06
CA VAL A 452 -3.68 25.05 -3.39
C VAL A 452 -4.79 24.27 -4.07
N GLU A 453 -5.86 23.98 -3.33
CA GLU A 453 -7.07 23.41 -3.91
C GLU A 453 -7.77 24.50 -4.73
N MET A 454 -7.80 24.33 -6.06
CA MET A 454 -8.58 25.17 -6.98
C MET A 454 -9.99 24.59 -7.07
N THR A 455 -10.81 24.85 -6.05
CA THR A 455 -12.15 24.24 -5.90
C THR A 455 -13.31 24.99 -6.57
N ALA A 456 -13.06 26.07 -7.31
CA ALA A 456 -14.10 26.82 -8.00
C ALA A 456 -13.71 27.21 -9.44
N SER A 457 -14.70 27.61 -10.24
CA SER A 457 -14.48 28.23 -11.56
C SER A 457 -13.82 29.60 -11.35
N GLU A 458 -12.49 29.62 -11.18
CA GLU A 458 -11.71 30.84 -10.90
C GLU A 458 -11.99 31.95 -11.92
N SER A 459 -12.21 31.57 -13.18
CA SER A 459 -12.51 32.51 -14.26
C SER A 459 -13.80 33.30 -14.03
N GLU A 460 -14.82 32.73 -13.39
CA GLU A 460 -16.08 33.43 -13.12
C GLU A 460 -15.93 34.41 -11.95
N GLU A 461 -15.23 33.99 -10.89
CA GLU A 461 -14.95 34.83 -9.72
C GLU A 461 -14.03 36.01 -10.08
N GLU A 462 -13.00 35.78 -10.91
CA GLU A 462 -12.14 36.85 -11.41
C GLU A 462 -12.92 37.85 -12.27
N THR A 463 -13.82 37.38 -13.14
CA THR A 463 -14.62 38.26 -13.99
C THR A 463 -15.53 39.15 -13.15
N GLN A 464 -16.24 38.57 -12.18
CA GLN A 464 -17.10 39.31 -11.24
C GLN A 464 -16.28 40.31 -10.39
N LEU A 465 -15.09 39.93 -9.96
CA LEU A 465 -14.18 40.80 -9.23
C LEU A 465 -13.78 42.02 -10.07
N PHE A 466 -13.36 41.81 -11.31
CA PHE A 466 -12.96 42.91 -12.20
C PHE A 466 -14.12 43.85 -12.54
N GLU A 467 -15.34 43.33 -12.69
CA GLU A 467 -16.55 44.15 -12.84
C GLU A 467 -16.81 45.03 -11.61
N ARG A 468 -16.74 44.45 -10.40
CA ARG A 468 -16.94 45.17 -9.13
C ARG A 468 -15.87 46.24 -8.91
N ILE A 469 -14.59 45.91 -9.12
CA ILE A 469 -13.48 46.86 -9.01
C ILE A 469 -13.60 47.98 -10.04
N GLY A 470 -14.10 47.65 -11.24
CA GLY A 470 -14.43 48.62 -12.29
C GLY A 470 -15.50 49.61 -11.84
N ALA A 471 -16.62 49.11 -11.29
CA ALA A 471 -17.72 49.93 -10.78
C ALA A 471 -17.28 50.91 -9.67
N LEU A 472 -16.26 50.55 -8.88
CA LEU A 472 -15.73 51.37 -7.78
C LEU A 472 -14.59 52.32 -8.20
N ASN A 473 -14.22 52.37 -9.48
CA ASN A 473 -13.07 53.13 -10.02
C ASN A 473 -11.71 52.78 -9.37
N LEU A 474 -11.53 51.55 -8.90
CA LEU A 474 -10.30 51.09 -8.20
C LEU A 474 -9.32 50.35 -9.11
N ARG A 475 -9.61 50.20 -10.40
CA ARG A 475 -8.86 49.35 -11.35
C ARG A 475 -7.36 49.66 -11.41
N THR A 476 -6.99 50.94 -11.50
CA THR A 476 -5.58 51.35 -11.56
C THR A 476 -4.83 51.04 -10.27
N ARG A 477 -5.49 51.20 -9.12
CA ARG A 477 -4.90 50.93 -7.79
C ARG A 477 -4.73 49.43 -7.56
N PHE A 478 -5.74 48.64 -7.89
CA PHE A 478 -5.67 47.18 -7.77
C PHE A 478 -4.57 46.57 -8.66
N ASN A 479 -4.43 47.03 -9.90
CA ASN A 479 -3.34 46.59 -10.78
C ASN A 479 -1.95 46.99 -10.24
N ALA A 480 -1.84 48.15 -9.59
CA ALA A 480 -0.59 48.56 -8.93
C ALA A 480 -0.25 47.65 -7.72
N LEU A 481 -1.25 47.19 -6.97
CA LEU A 481 -1.08 46.21 -5.89
C LEU A 481 -0.65 44.85 -6.42
N LEU A 482 -1.29 44.35 -7.48
CA LEU A 482 -0.92 43.10 -8.14
C LEU A 482 0.53 43.13 -8.63
N ASN A 483 0.95 44.22 -9.28
CA ASN A 483 2.32 44.40 -9.76
C ASN A 483 3.36 44.50 -8.63
N ARG A 484 2.96 44.90 -7.42
CA ARG A 484 3.81 44.99 -6.23
C ARG A 484 3.89 43.66 -5.46
N SER A 485 2.90 42.80 -5.63
CA SER A 485 2.78 41.54 -4.88
C SER A 485 3.66 40.41 -5.42
N THR A 486 4.07 39.49 -4.54
CA THR A 486 4.70 38.23 -4.97
C THR A 486 3.66 37.27 -5.56
N ARG A 487 4.05 36.27 -6.36
CA ARG A 487 3.07 35.36 -7.04
C ARG A 487 2.08 34.66 -6.10
N LEU A 488 2.53 34.32 -4.89
CA LEU A 488 1.66 33.75 -3.87
C LEU A 488 0.81 34.83 -3.18
N GLY A 489 1.37 36.03 -2.99
CA GLY A 489 0.62 37.19 -2.50
C GLY A 489 -0.48 37.64 -3.46
N SER A 490 -0.25 37.59 -4.77
CA SER A 490 -1.26 37.95 -5.78
C SER A 490 -2.43 36.97 -5.80
N ALA A 491 -2.17 35.66 -5.67
CA ALA A 491 -3.22 34.65 -5.63
C ALA A 491 -4.12 34.82 -4.39
N GLU A 492 -3.50 35.03 -3.22
CA GLU A 492 -4.22 35.27 -1.95
C GLU A 492 -4.95 36.61 -1.96
N LEU A 493 -4.37 37.64 -2.58
CA LEU A 493 -5.01 38.94 -2.75
C LEU A 493 -6.25 38.84 -3.63
N THR A 494 -6.16 38.16 -4.78
CA THR A 494 -7.31 37.95 -5.67
C THR A 494 -8.40 37.13 -4.97
N SER A 495 -8.04 36.04 -4.29
CA SER A 495 -8.99 35.22 -3.53
C SER A 495 -9.67 36.01 -2.41
N PHE A 496 -8.91 36.79 -1.64
CA PHE A 496 -9.47 37.63 -0.57
C PHE A 496 -10.41 38.70 -1.14
N MET A 497 -10.04 39.37 -2.24
CA MET A 497 -10.86 40.39 -2.87
C MET A 497 -12.12 39.81 -3.53
N ALA A 498 -12.07 38.55 -3.98
CA ALA A 498 -13.23 37.81 -4.48
C ALA A 498 -14.12 37.22 -3.37
N SER A 499 -13.72 37.31 -2.10
CA SER A 499 -14.48 36.75 -0.98
C SER A 499 -15.91 37.35 -0.88
N PRO A 500 -16.90 36.58 -0.39
CA PRO A 500 -18.26 37.07 -0.19
C PRO A 500 -18.34 38.36 0.62
N LEU A 501 -17.46 38.53 1.62
CA LEU A 501 -17.37 39.73 2.46
C LEU A 501 -17.18 41.02 1.64
N LEU A 502 -16.35 40.97 0.60
CA LEU A 502 -16.05 42.14 -0.24
C LEU A 502 -16.96 42.24 -1.47
N ARG A 503 -17.58 41.13 -1.89
CA ARG A 503 -18.60 41.11 -2.94
C ARG A 503 -19.92 41.72 -2.46
N GLU A 504 -20.39 41.28 -1.29
CA GLU A 504 -21.68 41.68 -0.71
C GLU A 504 -21.57 42.92 0.19
N GLY A 505 -20.36 43.25 0.67
CA GLY A 505 -20.10 44.40 1.52
C GLY A 505 -20.26 45.77 0.86
N SER A 506 -20.37 46.82 1.68
CA SER A 506 -20.54 48.20 1.21
C SER A 506 -19.29 48.71 0.47
N ALA A 507 -19.46 49.68 -0.44
CA ALA A 507 -18.37 50.21 -1.26
C ALA A 507 -17.19 50.78 -0.43
N ALA A 508 -17.46 51.17 0.82
CA ALA A 508 -16.48 51.70 1.75
C ALA A 508 -15.51 50.61 2.26
N THR A 509 -15.99 49.38 2.45
CA THR A 509 -15.14 48.27 2.96
C THR A 509 -14.08 47.90 1.94
N THR A 510 -14.45 47.75 0.67
CA THR A 510 -13.50 47.47 -0.43
C THR A 510 -12.46 48.58 -0.57
N LYS A 511 -12.87 49.86 -0.45
CA LYS A 511 -11.94 51.00 -0.51
C LYS A 511 -10.99 51.04 0.69
N ALA A 512 -11.47 50.74 1.89
CA ALA A 512 -10.67 50.72 3.11
C ALA A 512 -9.61 49.60 3.06
N VAL A 513 -10.00 48.41 2.60
CA VAL A 513 -9.07 47.28 2.40
C VAL A 513 -7.98 47.64 1.41
N VAL A 514 -8.33 48.22 0.25
CA VAL A 514 -7.34 48.65 -0.75
C VAL A 514 -6.40 49.72 -0.17
N ALA A 515 -6.92 50.70 0.59
CA ALA A 515 -6.11 51.74 1.22
C ALA A 515 -5.18 51.19 2.32
N GLU A 516 -5.58 50.13 3.04
CA GLU A 516 -4.71 49.44 4.01
C GLU A 516 -3.59 48.67 3.31
N LEU A 517 -3.90 47.94 2.24
CA LEU A 517 -2.92 47.20 1.46
C LEU A 517 -1.91 48.12 0.77
N GLU A 518 -2.31 49.33 0.38
CA GLU A 518 -1.42 50.35 -0.20
C GLU A 518 -0.34 50.84 0.77
N LYS A 519 -0.55 50.75 2.09
CA LYS A 519 0.43 51.16 3.13
C LYS A 519 1.66 50.26 3.18
N ALA A 520 1.59 49.04 2.64
CA ALA A 520 2.71 48.11 2.60
C ALA A 520 3.61 48.35 1.38
N ASP A 521 4.92 48.46 1.62
CA ASP A 521 5.93 48.64 0.56
C ASP A 521 6.11 47.38 -0.32
N ARG A 522 5.89 46.18 0.24
CA ARG A 522 5.84 44.91 -0.48
C ARG A 522 4.69 44.04 0.04
N LEU A 523 3.96 43.44 -0.90
CA LEU A 523 2.81 42.59 -0.60
C LEU A 523 3.19 41.12 -0.74
N ASP A 524 3.66 40.57 0.38
CA ASP A 524 3.82 39.13 0.55
C ASP A 524 2.56 38.51 1.16
N ARG A 525 2.41 37.18 1.02
CA ARG A 525 1.26 36.43 1.54
C ARG A 525 0.91 36.77 2.99
N LEU A 526 1.93 36.92 3.84
CA LEU A 526 1.74 37.22 5.26
C LEU A 526 1.10 38.59 5.50
N GLU A 527 1.43 39.60 4.69
CA GLU A 527 0.85 40.94 4.83
C GLU A 527 -0.60 40.96 4.34
N VAL A 528 -0.91 40.25 3.25
CA VAL A 528 -2.31 40.09 2.79
C VAL A 528 -3.15 39.39 3.85
N LEU A 529 -2.63 38.33 4.47
CA LEU A 529 -3.35 37.60 5.52
C LEU A 529 -3.58 38.43 6.78
N LYS A 530 -2.62 39.28 7.20
CA LYS A 530 -2.82 40.21 8.33
C LYS A 530 -3.96 41.18 8.08
N VAL A 531 -4.04 41.72 6.86
CA VAL A 531 -5.14 42.59 6.47
C VAL A 531 -6.44 41.78 6.43
N ALA A 532 -6.45 40.62 5.78
CA ALA A 532 -7.62 39.75 5.74
C ALA A 532 -8.15 39.42 7.14
N GLU A 533 -7.28 39.08 8.10
CA GLU A 533 -7.64 38.80 9.49
C GLU A 533 -8.34 39.99 10.16
N ARG A 534 -7.85 41.22 9.96
CA ARG A 534 -8.50 42.42 10.53
C ARG A 534 -9.92 42.65 10.02
N PHE A 535 -10.23 42.25 8.79
CA PHE A 535 -11.53 42.47 8.15
C PHE A 535 -12.44 41.24 8.17
N SER A 536 -11.95 40.07 8.61
CA SER A 536 -12.69 38.80 8.60
C SER A 536 -13.35 38.45 9.94
N GLU A 537 -13.75 39.45 10.74
CA GLU A 537 -14.54 39.17 11.96
C GLU A 537 -15.92 38.60 11.58
N PRO A 538 -16.45 37.56 12.27
CA PRO A 538 -17.68 36.87 11.88
C PRO A 538 -18.96 37.75 11.77
N SER A 539 -18.95 38.94 12.35
CA SER A 539 -20.07 39.91 12.35
C SER A 539 -19.66 41.26 11.74
N PHE A 540 -18.54 41.29 11.00
CA PHE A 540 -18.06 42.49 10.32
C PHE A 540 -19.08 42.96 9.28
N GLY A 541 -19.48 44.23 9.36
CA GLY A 541 -20.43 44.86 8.45
C GLY A 541 -21.81 45.13 9.07
N GLU A 542 -22.16 44.47 10.17
CA GLU A 542 -23.43 44.72 10.88
C GLU A 542 -23.48 46.12 11.52
N GLY A 543 -22.35 46.58 12.07
CA GLY A 543 -22.25 47.91 12.68
C GLY A 543 -22.30 49.02 11.64
N ILE A 544 -21.62 48.82 10.52
CA ILE A 544 -21.66 49.73 9.37
C ILE A 544 -23.07 49.77 8.78
N ALA A 545 -23.74 48.62 8.61
CA ALA A 545 -25.12 48.57 8.13
C ALA A 545 -26.08 49.30 9.07
N ARG A 546 -25.89 49.21 10.40
CA ARG A 546 -26.68 49.99 11.38
C ARG A 546 -26.46 51.49 11.23
N ILE A 547 -25.21 51.92 11.01
CA ILE A 547 -24.86 53.33 10.76
C ILE A 547 -25.48 53.83 9.45
N GLU A 548 -25.44 53.01 8.39
CA GLU A 548 -26.03 53.33 7.09
C GLU A 548 -27.56 53.40 7.14
N ASN A 549 -28.21 52.54 7.92
CA ASN A 549 -29.69 52.50 8.06
C ASN A 549 -30.27 53.64 8.91
N ILE A 550 -29.54 54.14 9.91
CA ILE A 550 -29.97 55.28 10.74
C ILE A 550 -29.86 56.61 9.97
N ALA A 551 -28.88 56.70 9.08
CA ALA A 551 -28.52 57.92 8.38
C ALA A 551 -29.28 58.11 7.05
N ASP A 552 -30.61 58.13 7.10
CA ASP A 552 -31.48 58.19 5.91
C ASP A 552 -31.55 59.59 5.24
N GLY A 553 -30.41 60.29 5.10
CA GLY A 553 -30.35 61.51 4.27
C GLY A 553 -29.04 62.28 4.18
N THR A 554 -28.14 62.22 5.17
CA THR A 554 -26.94 63.10 5.18
C THR A 554 -25.61 62.42 5.56
N ALA A 555 -25.61 61.36 6.39
CA ALA A 555 -24.39 60.57 6.67
C ALA A 555 -24.14 59.44 5.65
N ALA A 556 -25.17 59.02 4.89
CA ALA A 556 -25.06 58.11 3.74
C ALA A 556 -24.44 58.75 2.48
N SER A 557 -23.90 59.98 2.59
CA SER A 557 -23.19 60.57 1.46
C SER A 557 -21.91 59.76 1.21
N SER A 558 -21.76 59.25 -0.01
CA SER A 558 -20.58 58.53 -0.51
C SER A 558 -19.23 59.13 -0.08
N ARG A 559 -19.19 60.44 0.20
CA ARG A 559 -18.02 61.20 0.66
C ARG A 559 -17.64 60.96 2.13
N VAL A 560 -18.60 60.88 3.04
CA VAL A 560 -18.32 60.62 4.47
C VAL A 560 -17.72 59.23 4.62
N MET A 561 -18.33 58.24 3.97
CA MET A 561 -17.82 56.87 3.95
C MET A 561 -16.47 56.74 3.23
N ASP A 562 -16.20 57.55 2.21
CA ASP A 562 -14.89 57.62 1.57
C ASP A 562 -13.81 58.21 2.49
N ASN A 563 -14.16 59.19 3.34
CA ASN A 563 -13.24 59.76 4.32
C ASN A 563 -13.00 58.80 5.49
N VAL A 564 -14.03 58.07 5.92
CA VAL A 564 -13.91 56.98 6.91
C VAL A 564 -13.04 55.84 6.37
N ALA A 565 -13.23 55.42 5.11
CA ALA A 565 -12.39 54.40 4.49
C ALA A 565 -10.90 54.81 4.44
N LYS A 566 -10.61 56.08 4.15
CA LYS A 566 -9.23 56.63 4.18
C LYS A 566 -8.63 56.71 5.58
N SER A 567 -9.45 56.84 6.62
CA SER A 567 -8.97 56.89 8.01
C SER A 567 -8.29 55.59 8.46
N GLY A 568 -8.63 54.46 7.83
CA GLY A 568 -8.10 53.13 8.17
C GLY A 568 -8.64 52.54 9.48
N LEU A 569 -9.65 53.19 10.09
CA LEU A 569 -10.27 52.74 11.34
C LEU A 569 -11.69 52.18 11.14
N LEU A 570 -11.97 51.64 9.95
CA LEU A 570 -13.28 51.10 9.60
C LEU A 570 -13.67 49.87 10.45
N PRO A 571 -12.76 48.92 10.78
CA PRO A 571 -13.07 47.83 11.70
C PRO A 571 -13.38 48.30 13.13
N GLU A 572 -12.69 49.33 13.62
CA GLU A 572 -13.04 49.92 14.93
C GLU A 572 -14.43 50.57 14.90
N LEU A 573 -14.78 51.27 13.81
CA LEU A 573 -16.10 51.87 13.66
C LEU A 573 -17.22 50.82 13.59
N ASP A 574 -17.00 49.69 12.91
CA ASP A 574 -17.98 48.59 12.87
C ASP A 574 -18.23 47.98 14.26
N ARG A 575 -17.16 47.78 15.05
CA ARG A 575 -17.29 47.29 16.43
C ARG A 575 -18.06 48.27 17.32
N ILE A 576 -17.74 49.56 17.22
CA ILE A 576 -18.43 50.66 17.90
C ILE A 576 -19.92 50.66 17.52
N GLY A 577 -20.23 50.63 16.22
CA GLY A 577 -21.61 50.60 15.73
C GLY A 577 -22.43 49.40 16.21
N ARG A 578 -21.76 48.27 16.51
CA ARG A 578 -22.40 47.08 17.08
C ARG A 578 -22.69 47.22 18.58
N GLN A 579 -21.74 47.77 19.33
CA GLN A 579 -21.78 47.82 20.80
C GLN A 579 -22.62 48.97 21.36
N LEU A 580 -22.74 50.08 20.63
CA LEU A 580 -23.47 51.27 21.11
C LEU A 580 -25.01 51.13 21.04
N PRO A 581 -25.72 51.65 22.06
CA PRO A 581 -27.17 51.78 22.04
C PRO A 581 -27.62 52.81 20.99
N GLU A 582 -28.84 52.64 20.47
CA GLU A 582 -29.39 53.36 19.31
C GLU A 582 -29.30 54.91 19.43
N LYS A 583 -29.58 55.47 20.61
CA LYS A 583 -29.50 56.93 20.86
C LYS A 583 -28.09 57.51 20.79
N GLU A 584 -27.08 56.75 21.22
CA GLU A 584 -25.69 57.19 21.17
C GLU A 584 -25.09 56.97 19.78
N LEU A 585 -25.62 55.99 19.04
CA LEU A 585 -25.28 55.74 17.65
C LEU A 585 -25.81 56.87 16.75
N GLU A 586 -27.03 57.36 16.94
CA GLU A 586 -27.57 58.53 16.24
C GLU A 586 -26.66 59.77 16.42
N ALA A 587 -26.27 60.09 17.65
CA ALA A 587 -25.36 61.20 17.93
C ALA A 587 -23.99 61.03 17.25
N LEU A 588 -23.42 59.82 17.26
CA LEU A 588 -22.18 59.50 16.55
C LEU A 588 -22.33 59.68 15.03
N THR A 589 -23.47 59.27 14.45
CA THR A 589 -23.71 59.44 13.01
C THR A 589 -23.87 60.91 12.60
N GLU A 590 -24.51 61.74 13.42
CA GLU A 590 -24.61 63.19 13.19
C GLU A 590 -23.24 63.88 13.33
N GLU A 591 -22.45 63.51 14.33
CA GLU A 591 -21.08 63.99 14.51
C GLU A 591 -20.20 63.60 13.31
N LEU A 592 -20.27 62.34 12.86
CA LEU A 592 -19.55 61.87 11.67
C LEU A 592 -19.99 62.57 10.39
N ALA A 593 -21.27 62.87 10.23
CA ALA A 593 -21.79 63.63 9.09
C ALA A 593 -21.28 65.09 9.08
N SER A 594 -21.24 65.72 10.26
CA SER A 594 -20.77 67.11 10.41
C SER A 594 -19.27 67.25 10.15
N VAL A 595 -18.46 66.30 10.63
CA VAL A 595 -17.00 66.33 10.49
C VAL A 595 -16.55 65.81 9.14
N GLY A 596 -17.23 64.79 8.60
CA GLY A 596 -16.81 64.05 7.40
C GLY A 596 -17.24 64.65 6.06
N SER A 597 -18.09 65.68 6.05
CA SER A 597 -18.63 66.27 4.80
C SER A 597 -17.65 67.17 4.03
N ALA A 598 -16.57 67.63 4.68
CA ALA A 598 -15.54 68.49 4.08
C ALA A 598 -14.48 67.71 3.28
N ASN A 599 -14.03 68.29 2.15
CA ASN A 599 -13.00 67.71 1.29
C ASN A 599 -11.58 68.20 1.66
N SER A 600 -11.13 67.93 2.88
CA SER A 600 -9.78 68.32 3.34
C SER A 600 -9.08 67.17 4.07
N ALA A 601 -7.74 67.13 4.01
CA ALA A 601 -6.94 66.17 4.79
C ALA A 601 -7.20 66.31 6.30
N GLU A 602 -7.54 67.51 6.75
CA GLU A 602 -7.96 67.81 8.12
C GLU A 602 -9.26 67.08 8.52
N ALA A 603 -10.19 66.87 7.58
CA ALA A 603 -11.43 66.13 7.86
C ALA A 603 -11.15 64.64 8.15
N VAL A 604 -10.19 64.03 7.45
CA VAL A 604 -9.79 62.63 7.67
C VAL A 604 -9.12 62.45 9.03
N GLU A 605 -8.23 63.37 9.43
CA GLU A 605 -7.61 63.33 10.76
C GLU A 605 -8.59 63.63 11.90
N LYS A 606 -9.58 64.50 11.67
CA LYS A 606 -10.67 64.74 12.63
C LYS A 606 -11.60 63.53 12.78
N VAL A 607 -11.93 62.84 11.69
CA VAL A 607 -12.68 61.58 11.75
C VAL A 607 -11.88 60.50 12.48
N LYS A 608 -10.58 60.41 12.22
CA LYS A 608 -9.69 59.45 12.88
C LYS A 608 -9.56 59.69 14.38
N THR A 609 -9.40 60.95 14.80
CA THR A 609 -9.35 61.32 16.23
C THR A 609 -10.69 61.06 16.92
N LEU A 610 -11.82 61.37 16.29
CA LEU A 610 -13.16 61.10 16.84
C LEU A 610 -13.42 59.59 17.02
N ILE A 611 -13.06 58.76 16.03
CA ILE A 611 -13.20 57.30 16.13
C ILE A 611 -12.24 56.75 17.21
N ALA A 612 -11.01 57.26 17.29
CA ALA A 612 -10.03 56.82 18.29
C ALA A 612 -10.42 57.20 19.72
N GLU A 613 -10.96 58.41 19.95
CA GLU A 613 -11.44 58.86 21.26
C GLU A 613 -12.63 58.01 21.75
N LYS A 614 -13.56 57.68 20.84
CA LYS A 614 -14.70 56.81 21.16
C LYS A 614 -14.29 55.35 21.36
N ALA A 615 -13.30 54.86 20.59
CA ALA A 615 -12.72 53.54 20.79
C ALA A 615 -11.95 53.40 22.12
N ALA A 616 -11.31 54.48 22.60
CA ALA A 616 -10.54 54.48 23.85
C ALA A 616 -11.42 54.58 25.11
N GLY A 617 -12.64 55.12 25.00
CA GLY A 617 -13.59 55.25 26.11
C GLY A 617 -14.20 53.92 26.60
N ASP A 618 -14.12 52.84 25.80
CA ASP A 618 -14.82 51.59 26.07
C ASP A 618 -13.84 50.44 26.38
N THR A 619 -13.34 50.40 27.61
CA THR A 619 -12.50 49.31 28.12
C THR A 619 -13.35 48.18 28.70
N ARG A 620 -13.99 47.38 27.82
CA ARG A 620 -14.41 46.01 28.15
C ARG A 620 -13.76 45.04 27.17
N ALA A 621 -12.53 44.64 27.53
CA ALA A 621 -11.75 43.66 26.78
C ALA A 621 -12.43 42.28 26.76
N SER A 622 -12.63 41.74 25.56
CA SER A 622 -12.85 40.30 25.34
C SER A 622 -11.66 39.75 24.51
N PRO A 623 -11.20 38.52 24.74
CA PRO A 623 -9.83 38.12 24.42
C PRO A 623 -9.61 37.90 22.92
N ARG A 624 -8.46 38.40 22.44
CA ARG A 624 -7.88 38.06 21.13
C ARG A 624 -7.44 36.60 21.15
N GLY A 625 -8.28 35.71 20.62
CA GLY A 625 -7.89 34.35 20.24
C GLY A 625 -7.64 34.28 18.73
N PRO A 626 -6.68 33.47 18.24
CA PRO A 626 -6.44 33.32 16.82
C PRO A 626 -7.58 32.50 16.21
N VAL A 627 -8.38 33.10 15.34
CA VAL A 627 -9.36 32.35 14.53
C VAL A 627 -8.69 32.04 13.20
N VAL A 628 -8.11 30.84 13.11
CA VAL A 628 -7.83 30.21 11.82
C VAL A 628 -9.18 29.86 11.20
N SER A 629 -9.75 30.75 10.40
CA SER A 629 -10.86 30.40 9.52
C SER A 629 -10.30 29.61 8.34
N ARG A 630 -10.41 28.28 8.42
CA ARG A 630 -10.55 27.44 7.23
C ARG A 630 -11.61 28.06 6.31
N PRO A 631 -11.45 28.03 4.97
CA PRO A 631 -12.53 28.46 4.08
C PRO A 631 -13.77 27.61 4.37
N LEU A 632 -14.86 28.28 4.75
CA LEU A 632 -16.17 27.68 4.95
C LEU A 632 -16.67 27.17 3.60
N GLY A 633 -16.70 25.86 3.46
CA GLY A 633 -17.46 25.20 2.41
C GLY A 633 -18.98 25.37 2.63
N THR A 634 -19.66 25.56 1.51
CA THR A 634 -21.03 25.09 1.20
C THR A 634 -22.16 25.50 2.15
N VAL A 635 -22.78 26.65 1.85
CA VAL A 635 -24.15 26.96 2.30
C VAL A 635 -25.15 26.11 1.50
N THR A 636 -25.93 25.31 2.21
CA THR A 636 -27.12 24.61 1.70
C THR A 636 -28.27 25.61 1.51
N PRO A 637 -29.01 25.63 0.38
CA PRO A 637 -30.14 26.54 0.25
C PRO A 637 -31.38 26.01 0.97
N VAL A 638 -32.00 26.88 1.78
CA VAL A 638 -33.33 26.70 2.37
C VAL A 638 -34.38 26.94 1.28
N LEU A 639 -35.13 25.89 0.94
CA LEU A 639 -36.32 25.97 0.09
C LEU A 639 -37.46 26.64 0.88
N GLY A 640 -37.76 27.90 0.56
CA GLY A 640 -38.98 28.61 0.95
C GLY A 640 -40.01 28.57 -0.18
N SER A 641 -41.17 27.97 0.10
CA SER A 641 -42.35 27.92 -0.76
C SER A 641 -43.03 29.28 -0.92
N GLY A 642 -43.53 29.62 -2.12
CA GLY A 642 -44.63 30.58 -2.27
C GLY A 642 -44.76 31.31 -3.61
N ALA A 643 -45.80 30.96 -4.37
CA ALA A 643 -46.54 31.78 -5.35
C ALA A 643 -45.87 32.14 -6.71
N PHE A 644 -46.04 31.27 -7.70
CA PHE A 644 -45.99 31.67 -9.12
C PHE A 644 -47.41 31.97 -9.64
N GLY A 645 -47.66 33.25 -9.90
CA GLY A 645 -48.79 33.73 -10.70
C GLY A 645 -48.49 33.61 -12.20
N ARG A 646 -49.50 33.18 -12.96
CA ARG A 646 -49.56 33.15 -14.43
C ARG A 646 -49.14 34.50 -15.05
N ILE A 647 -48.44 34.47 -16.19
CA ILE A 647 -48.70 35.32 -17.39
C ILE A 647 -48.10 34.62 -18.63
N ARG A 648 -48.82 34.78 -19.76
CA ARG A 648 -48.70 34.17 -21.10
C ARG A 648 -47.41 34.53 -21.86
N GLY A 649 -47.06 33.69 -22.84
CA GLY A 649 -46.04 33.94 -23.88
C GLY A 649 -46.39 35.09 -24.86
N PRO A 650 -45.65 35.28 -25.98
CA PRO A 650 -45.42 34.22 -26.97
C PRO A 650 -44.05 34.21 -27.71
N GLY A 651 -43.75 33.03 -28.29
CA GLY A 651 -43.14 32.77 -29.61
C GLY A 651 -42.03 33.66 -30.18
N ARG A 652 -40.83 33.10 -30.30
CA ARG A 652 -40.32 32.48 -31.52
C ARG A 652 -39.11 31.60 -31.21
#